data_AF-A0A3P0XGC0-F1
#
_entry.id   AF-A0A3P0XGC0-F1
#
_cell.length_a   1.000
_cell.length_b   1.000
_cell.length_c   1.000
_cell.angle_alpha   90.00
_cell.angle_beta   90.00
_cell.angle_gamma   90.00
#
_symmetry.space_group_name_H-M   'P 1'
#
loop_
_entity.id
_entity.type
_entity.pdbx_description
1 polymer ?
#
loop_
_entity_poly.entity_id
_entity_poly.type
_entity_poly.pdbx_seq_one_letter_code
_entity_poly.pdbx_strand_id
1 'polypeptide(L)'
;MLRQVDLAALPCRSHILSEVLAMRSAFTLIQALGLLAATPALATTYYVSPSGNDSAPGTTQSTPWKTVAHVNAHSFQSGDTIAFLAGGTWREQLLPKVNNLTFTSYGSGARPIISGANVYTTGWAAGGSTNVWKVLVGSYAPEQVWFNTVLGRQVATQSAVLAPTQWYFDGTYLFVYSTGNPGTAYKAPGIEAAQRDSAVMIASVSGTTLSGLAFVNPNYTAIDIESSASGTQTITNVLFQGAQYEGLRAEGGTQVVSSSKGLYNETGIGIGGGSGMVVSNSILSGNYDGAFEVYGTTAASTITGSTITGNSTGNAQEAVIRNYSSYPLTVSHSILLPNPEASLVSTYIDVTDDGTNVNTSPAFTQRAAPLIIVPFIDDYINLGVAQSVATLAQQYGCKLSYALNTKLVTPTDWQTIIGMQKAGTEIVAHTRSHGDLANPMVVTIQYTGTASTATMNVNQPVGRLQTFLNGSTTPDLDVDISNTYNGMIDVCSVVQQNTHYSCVPLLNQNYFTPAELAAVTGVNILQPYVAAATSDYLTYEVEGSLADIEANMPGYTPTSFATPFSSSSETVENHVRDAGFAANRNSILDANENPNGSWLLSNLDIYDLASIWIPSGFDATKPTSSAAAIVEGMGAVGGVMGIYSHGVDEFSLASWQTLFQNLQSFGATCMTMSQATQYIESHGTLVPDGTKKNWIEAVPFNPNYANTAQSPTQGAHGVL
;
A
#
# COMPACT_ATOMS: atom_id res chain seq x y z
N MET A 1 49.61 55.19 34.95
CA MET A 1 50.31 55.45 33.68
C MET A 1 50.97 54.16 33.22
N LEU A 2 50.62 53.78 32.00
CA LEU A 2 51.20 52.82 31.06
C LEU A 2 52.61 52.24 31.28
N ARG A 3 52.69 50.99 30.79
CA ARG A 3 53.82 50.23 30.19
C ARG A 3 54.75 49.46 31.13
N GLN A 4 55.41 48.36 30.77
CA GLN A 4 55.38 47.27 29.75
C GLN A 4 56.84 46.75 29.77
N VAL A 5 57.05 45.42 29.68
CA VAL A 5 58.33 44.69 29.37
C VAL A 5 59.51 44.87 30.36
N ASP A 6 60.38 43.90 30.66
CA ASP A 6 60.97 42.84 29.82
C ASP A 6 61.62 41.68 30.62
N LEU A 7 61.90 40.58 29.92
CA LEU A 7 62.61 39.36 30.34
C LEU A 7 64.05 39.62 30.84
N ALA A 8 64.52 38.82 31.82
CA ALA A 8 65.72 37.96 31.71
C ALA A 8 66.16 37.30 33.04
N ALA A 9 66.69 36.07 32.87
CA ALA A 9 67.75 35.41 33.65
C ALA A 9 67.44 34.71 35.00
N LEU A 10 67.41 33.38 34.93
CA LEU A 10 67.83 32.42 35.97
C LEU A 10 69.33 32.61 36.30
N PRO A 11 69.80 32.33 37.54
CA PRO A 11 70.17 30.95 37.91
C PRO A 11 69.95 30.52 39.37
N CYS A 12 69.83 29.19 39.52
CA CYS A 12 70.16 28.30 40.67
C CYS A 12 71.07 28.89 41.76
N ARG A 13 70.98 28.52 43.05
CA ARG A 13 70.96 27.16 43.60
C ARG A 13 70.78 27.19 45.13
N SER A 14 70.20 26.12 45.65
CA SER A 14 70.40 25.51 46.99
C SER A 14 70.08 26.31 48.26
N HIS A 15 68.93 26.00 48.85
CA HIS A 15 68.75 25.50 50.23
C HIS A 15 67.27 25.07 50.30
N ILE A 16 66.93 23.80 50.51
CA ILE A 16 66.57 23.24 51.81
C ILE A 16 66.38 21.73 51.59
N LEU A 17 67.16 20.93 52.31
CA LEU A 17 67.13 19.46 52.26
C LEU A 17 67.21 18.96 53.70
N SER A 18 66.14 19.14 54.49
CA SER A 18 66.05 18.52 55.82
C SER A 18 64.64 18.21 56.35
N GLU A 19 63.55 18.37 55.57
CA GLU A 19 62.19 18.02 56.03
C GLU A 19 61.42 17.00 55.17
N VAL A 20 62.03 16.39 54.15
CA VAL A 20 61.30 15.51 53.20
C VAL A 20 61.38 14.00 53.53
N LEU A 21 62.08 13.60 54.60
CA LEU A 21 62.39 12.17 54.82
C LEU A 21 61.39 11.39 55.70
N ALA A 22 60.38 12.02 56.31
CA ALA A 22 59.36 11.33 57.12
C ALA A 22 57.98 11.19 56.46
N MET A 23 57.81 11.68 55.22
CA MET A 23 56.53 11.65 54.49
C MET A 23 56.66 10.96 53.12
N ARG A 24 57.60 10.02 52.99
CA ARG A 24 57.80 9.19 51.79
C ARG A 24 57.67 7.68 52.03
N SER A 25 57.35 7.26 53.26
CA SER A 25 57.19 5.83 53.60
C SER A 25 55.74 5.40 53.84
N ALA A 26 54.78 6.33 53.84
CA ALA A 26 53.34 6.00 53.95
C ALA A 26 52.58 6.12 52.61
N PHE A 27 53.14 6.82 51.60
CA PHE A 27 52.49 7.00 50.30
C PHE A 27 52.87 5.95 49.24
N THR A 28 53.92 5.15 49.48
CA THR A 28 54.42 4.14 48.52
C THR A 28 53.96 2.71 48.86
N LEU A 29 53.25 2.50 49.97
CA LEU A 29 52.65 1.20 50.31
C LEU A 29 51.13 1.14 50.03
N ILE A 30 50.48 2.30 49.80
CA ILE A 30 49.05 2.36 49.42
C ILE A 30 48.87 2.35 47.88
N GLN A 31 49.89 2.69 47.09
CA GLN A 31 49.84 2.58 45.62
C GLN A 31 50.28 1.22 45.06
N ALA A 32 50.88 0.34 45.87
CA ALA A 32 51.23 -1.03 45.47
C ALA A 32 50.19 -2.09 45.89
N LEU A 33 49.16 -1.70 46.65
CA LEU A 33 48.06 -2.57 47.09
C LEU A 33 46.71 -2.27 46.40
N GLY A 34 46.71 -1.44 45.34
CA GLY A 34 45.54 -1.11 44.53
C GLY A 34 45.57 -1.67 43.11
N LEU A 35 46.56 -2.51 42.78
CA LEU A 35 46.80 -3.04 41.43
C LEU A 35 46.55 -4.56 41.30
N LEU A 36 45.78 -5.15 42.21
CA LEU A 36 45.30 -6.53 42.09
C LEU A 36 43.80 -6.62 42.38
N ALA A 37 43.02 -6.52 41.30
CA ALA A 37 41.76 -7.23 41.03
C ALA A 37 40.85 -6.42 40.09
N ALA A 38 41.34 -6.00 38.93
CA ALA A 38 40.44 -5.93 37.78
C ALA A 38 40.24 -7.37 37.30
N THR A 39 39.42 -8.15 38.01
CA THR A 39 38.89 -9.39 37.47
C THR A 39 38.16 -9.02 36.18
N PRO A 40 38.45 -9.64 35.02
CA PRO A 40 37.57 -9.46 33.88
C PRO A 40 36.18 -9.84 34.35
N ALA A 41 35.24 -8.89 34.33
CA ALA A 41 33.84 -9.21 34.52
C ALA A 41 33.48 -10.14 33.37
N LEU A 42 33.47 -11.45 33.63
CA LEU A 42 33.08 -12.44 32.65
C LEU A 42 31.61 -12.21 32.36
N ALA A 43 31.31 -11.67 31.18
CA ALA A 43 29.95 -11.63 30.65
C ALA A 43 29.33 -13.02 30.74
N THR A 44 28.23 -13.14 31.47
CA THR A 44 27.53 -14.40 31.64
C THR A 44 26.55 -14.58 30.48
N THR A 45 26.44 -15.80 29.96
CA THR A 45 25.39 -16.15 29.00
C THR A 45 24.24 -16.85 29.71
N TYR A 46 23.03 -16.32 29.54
CA TYR A 46 21.79 -16.89 30.01
C TYR A 46 20.99 -17.44 28.84
N TYR A 47 20.26 -18.53 29.05
CA TYR A 47 19.53 -19.26 28.03
C TYR A 47 18.04 -19.23 28.34
N VAL A 48 17.21 -19.02 27.31
CA VAL A 48 15.76 -18.97 27.41
C VAL A 48 15.14 -19.96 26.41
N SER A 49 14.16 -20.73 26.84
CA SER A 49 13.45 -21.72 26.02
C SER A 49 11.96 -21.77 26.42
N PRO A 50 11.01 -21.93 25.49
CA PRO A 50 9.59 -22.09 25.85
C PRO A 50 9.31 -23.29 26.78
N SER A 51 10.19 -24.30 26.77
CA SER A 51 10.14 -25.47 27.65
C SER A 51 11.03 -25.35 28.91
N GLY A 52 11.61 -24.17 29.15
CA GLY A 52 12.49 -23.89 30.28
C GLY A 52 11.78 -23.80 31.62
N ASN A 53 12.52 -23.38 32.65
CA ASN A 53 12.03 -23.19 34.01
C ASN A 53 12.62 -21.93 34.65
N ASP A 54 11.78 -20.97 35.04
CA ASP A 54 12.20 -19.70 35.66
C ASP A 54 12.77 -19.86 37.08
N SER A 55 12.75 -21.07 37.65
CA SER A 55 13.45 -21.42 38.89
C SER A 55 14.87 -21.97 38.65
N ALA A 56 15.27 -22.19 37.40
CA ALA A 56 16.60 -22.68 37.04
C ALA A 56 17.65 -21.55 37.06
N PRO A 57 18.96 -21.87 37.11
CA PRO A 57 20.00 -20.85 37.04
C PRO A 57 20.06 -20.07 35.71
N GLY A 58 19.52 -20.63 34.61
CA GLY A 58 19.56 -20.00 33.29
C GLY A 58 20.92 -20.02 32.60
N THR A 59 22.01 -20.39 33.28
CA THR A 59 23.40 -20.27 32.78
C THR A 59 23.87 -21.43 31.90
N THR A 60 22.99 -22.40 31.59
CA THR A 60 23.29 -23.49 30.65
C THR A 60 22.09 -23.79 29.75
N GLN A 61 22.34 -24.32 28.55
CA GLN A 61 21.28 -24.71 27.60
C GLN A 61 20.35 -25.81 28.13
N SER A 62 20.81 -26.66 29.05
CA SER A 62 19.98 -27.72 29.65
C SER A 62 19.14 -27.22 30.84
N THR A 63 19.44 -26.03 31.36
CA THR A 63 18.69 -25.39 32.45
C THR A 63 18.26 -23.97 32.08
N PRO A 64 17.57 -23.76 30.93
CA PRO A 64 17.19 -22.44 30.48
C PRO A 64 15.99 -21.90 31.29
N TRP A 65 15.86 -20.58 31.34
CA TRP A 65 14.65 -19.91 31.78
C TRP A 65 13.51 -20.09 30.77
N LYS A 66 12.28 -19.85 31.23
CA LYS A 66 11.07 -20.04 30.44
C LYS A 66 10.58 -18.75 29.80
N THR A 67 10.51 -17.67 30.57
CA THR A 67 9.75 -16.46 30.21
C THR A 67 10.62 -15.23 29.99
N VAL A 68 10.14 -14.31 29.15
CA VAL A 68 10.73 -12.96 29.03
C VAL A 68 10.45 -12.15 30.30
N ALA A 69 9.33 -12.37 30.98
CA ALA A 69 9.03 -11.76 32.27
C ALA A 69 10.14 -12.03 33.30
N HIS A 70 10.68 -13.26 33.35
CA HIS A 70 11.82 -13.58 34.21
C HIS A 70 13.10 -12.85 33.77
N VAL A 71 13.39 -12.80 32.46
CA VAL A 71 14.49 -12.01 31.90
C VAL A 71 14.38 -10.55 32.34
N ASN A 72 13.21 -9.93 32.17
CA ASN A 72 12.98 -8.52 32.54
C ASN A 72 13.08 -8.26 34.05
N ALA A 73 12.88 -9.28 34.89
CA ALA A 73 12.98 -9.18 36.35
C ALA A 73 14.40 -9.46 36.87
N HIS A 74 15.25 -10.12 36.08
CA HIS A 74 16.60 -10.47 36.47
C HIS A 74 17.54 -9.25 36.49
N SER A 75 18.48 -9.25 37.44
CA SER A 75 19.51 -8.21 37.57
C SER A 75 20.78 -8.62 36.83
N PHE A 76 20.89 -8.21 35.57
CA PHE A 76 22.08 -8.47 34.74
C PHE A 76 23.26 -7.56 35.08
N GLN A 77 24.44 -7.96 34.62
CA GLN A 77 25.62 -7.11 34.55
C GLN A 77 25.84 -6.60 33.12
N SER A 78 26.51 -5.46 32.99
CA SER A 78 26.89 -4.93 31.69
C SER A 78 27.76 -5.93 30.94
N GLY A 79 27.42 -6.22 29.68
CA GLY A 79 28.10 -7.21 28.84
C GLY A 79 27.44 -8.59 28.81
N ASP A 80 26.47 -8.88 29.69
CA ASP A 80 25.79 -10.17 29.70
C ASP A 80 25.05 -10.47 28.38
N THR A 81 24.95 -11.75 28.05
CA THR A 81 24.25 -12.26 26.86
C THR A 81 23.03 -13.07 27.27
N ILE A 82 21.90 -12.84 26.60
CA ILE A 82 20.64 -13.56 26.77
C ILE A 82 20.32 -14.23 25.43
N ALA A 83 20.42 -15.55 25.39
CA ALA A 83 20.22 -16.35 24.18
C ALA A 83 18.86 -17.06 24.21
N PHE A 84 18.04 -16.84 23.20
CA PHE A 84 16.73 -17.49 23.01
C PHE A 84 16.83 -18.69 22.08
N LEU A 85 16.11 -19.78 22.42
CA LEU A 85 16.15 -21.00 21.62
C LEU A 85 15.47 -20.80 20.25
N ALA A 86 16.16 -21.19 19.18
CA ALA A 86 15.63 -21.23 17.83
C ALA A 86 14.30 -22.02 17.75
N GLY A 87 13.35 -21.51 16.98
CA GLY A 87 11.98 -22.03 16.87
C GLY A 87 11.07 -21.69 18.07
N GLY A 88 11.58 -21.02 19.09
CA GLY A 88 10.78 -20.57 20.23
C GLY A 88 9.90 -19.36 19.91
N THR A 89 8.77 -19.24 20.60
CA THR A 89 7.88 -18.08 20.53
C THR A 89 7.52 -17.61 21.94
N TRP A 90 7.72 -16.33 22.20
CA TRP A 90 7.33 -15.63 23.42
C TRP A 90 6.35 -14.53 23.06
N ARG A 91 5.20 -14.52 23.71
CA ARG A 91 4.15 -13.50 23.53
C ARG A 91 4.22 -12.56 24.71
N GLU A 92 5.30 -11.79 24.76
CA GLU A 92 5.74 -10.97 25.88
C GLU A 92 6.51 -9.75 25.33
N GLN A 93 6.76 -8.75 26.15
CA GLN A 93 7.58 -7.59 25.78
C GLN A 93 8.97 -7.72 26.42
N LEU A 94 10.03 -7.48 25.65
CA LEU A 94 11.40 -7.43 26.15
C LEU A 94 11.78 -6.01 26.59
N LEU A 95 12.38 -5.89 27.78
CA LEU A 95 12.75 -4.61 28.39
C LEU A 95 14.22 -4.62 28.84
N PRO A 96 15.19 -4.24 27.98
CA PRO A 96 16.58 -4.08 28.38
C PRO A 96 16.73 -3.00 29.46
N LYS A 97 17.39 -3.33 30.58
CA LYS A 97 17.52 -2.45 31.76
C LYS A 97 18.96 -2.14 32.17
N VAL A 98 19.93 -2.73 31.49
CA VAL A 98 21.36 -2.58 31.77
C VAL A 98 22.09 -2.27 30.46
N ASN A 99 23.15 -1.47 30.55
CA ASN A 99 23.97 -1.13 29.40
C ASN A 99 24.67 -2.38 28.83
N ASN A 100 24.98 -2.35 27.54
CA ASN A 100 25.78 -3.35 26.85
C ASN A 100 25.24 -4.79 26.95
N LEU A 101 23.92 -4.97 27.03
CA LEU A 101 23.31 -6.31 26.97
C LEU A 101 23.22 -6.80 25.53
N THR A 102 23.47 -8.08 25.33
CA THR A 102 23.26 -8.76 24.05
C THR A 102 22.08 -9.72 24.14
N PHE A 103 21.07 -9.53 23.29
CA PHE A 103 19.97 -10.48 23.10
C PHE A 103 20.17 -11.19 21.77
N THR A 104 20.33 -12.52 21.83
CA THR A 104 20.69 -13.32 20.66
C THR A 104 19.90 -14.64 20.59
N SER A 105 20.18 -15.46 19.59
CA SER A 105 19.63 -16.80 19.45
C SER A 105 20.67 -17.90 19.71
N TYR A 106 20.20 -19.10 20.07
CA TYR A 106 21.01 -20.32 20.08
C TYR A 106 20.22 -21.52 19.53
N GLY A 107 20.92 -22.58 19.16
CA GLY A 107 20.33 -23.75 18.50
C GLY A 107 20.26 -23.58 16.98
N SER A 108 19.49 -24.45 16.33
CA SER A 108 19.31 -24.46 14.87
C SER A 108 17.82 -24.35 14.51
N GLY A 109 17.54 -23.83 13.31
CA GLY A 109 16.17 -23.68 12.80
C GLY A 109 15.73 -22.23 12.68
N ALA A 110 14.42 -21.99 12.67
CA ALA A 110 13.85 -20.66 12.54
C ALA A 110 14.28 -19.75 13.69
N ARG A 111 14.39 -18.44 13.43
CA ARG A 111 14.74 -17.46 14.46
C ARG A 111 13.71 -17.46 15.61
N PRO A 112 14.15 -17.25 16.87
CA PRO A 112 13.25 -17.07 18.01
C PRO A 112 12.36 -15.83 17.81
N ILE A 113 11.07 -15.93 18.16
CA ILE A 113 10.07 -14.88 17.98
C ILE A 113 9.66 -14.28 19.32
N ILE A 114 9.77 -12.96 19.45
CA ILE A 114 9.13 -12.16 20.50
C ILE A 114 7.96 -11.41 19.84
N SER A 115 6.74 -11.73 20.24
CA SER A 115 5.52 -11.21 19.62
C SER A 115 4.76 -10.29 20.57
N GLY A 116 4.32 -9.15 20.03
CA GLY A 116 3.40 -8.26 20.73
C GLY A 116 1.97 -8.81 20.83
N ALA A 117 1.63 -9.84 20.04
CA ALA A 117 0.30 -10.43 19.96
C ALA A 117 0.11 -11.66 20.85
N ASN A 118 -1.10 -11.80 21.38
CA ASN A 118 -1.58 -13.00 22.05
C ASN A 118 -2.33 -13.90 21.06
N VAL A 119 -2.22 -15.22 21.22
CA VAL A 119 -2.98 -16.19 20.42
C VAL A 119 -4.19 -16.72 21.18
N TYR A 120 -5.34 -16.79 20.51
CA TYR A 120 -6.61 -17.20 21.07
C TYR A 120 -7.05 -18.54 20.47
N THR A 121 -6.62 -19.64 21.10
CA THR A 121 -6.95 -21.01 20.67
C THR A 121 -8.16 -21.60 21.40
N THR A 122 -8.59 -20.99 22.49
CA THR A 122 -9.72 -21.42 23.33
C THR A 122 -10.56 -20.21 23.75
N GLY A 123 -11.72 -20.45 24.36
CA GLY A 123 -12.61 -19.37 24.85
C GLY A 123 -13.54 -18.77 23.80
N TRP A 124 -13.53 -19.30 22.57
CA TRP A 124 -14.44 -18.91 21.50
C TRP A 124 -15.89 -19.30 21.81
N ALA A 125 -16.79 -18.32 21.74
CA ALA A 125 -18.23 -18.48 21.89
C ALA A 125 -18.99 -17.83 20.73
N ALA A 126 -20.28 -18.12 20.59
CA ALA A 126 -21.13 -17.46 19.61
C ALA A 126 -21.16 -15.94 19.85
N GLY A 127 -20.93 -15.17 18.79
CA GLY A 127 -20.91 -13.70 18.80
C GLY A 127 -22.29 -13.06 18.70
N GLY A 128 -23.34 -13.83 18.36
CA GLY A 128 -24.72 -13.37 18.27
C GLY A 128 -25.30 -13.38 16.85
N SER A 129 -24.45 -13.42 15.82
CA SER A 129 -24.82 -13.60 14.42
C SER A 129 -24.25 -14.91 13.87
N THR A 130 -24.83 -15.42 12.79
CA THR A 130 -24.33 -16.62 12.08
C THR A 130 -22.87 -16.45 11.71
N ASN A 131 -22.05 -17.47 11.99
CA ASN A 131 -20.60 -17.49 11.72
C ASN A 131 -19.79 -16.37 12.40
N VAL A 132 -20.40 -15.55 13.27
CA VAL A 132 -19.66 -14.59 14.08
C VAL A 132 -19.35 -15.23 15.42
N TRP A 133 -18.07 -15.27 15.75
CA TRP A 133 -17.54 -15.80 17.00
C TRP A 133 -16.90 -14.68 17.79
N LYS A 134 -16.88 -14.82 19.12
CA LYS A 134 -16.20 -13.89 20.00
C LYS A 134 -15.28 -14.58 20.98
N VAL A 135 -14.21 -13.90 21.37
CA VAL A 135 -13.29 -14.31 22.43
C VAL A 135 -12.98 -13.13 23.34
N LEU A 136 -12.81 -13.40 24.63
CA LEU A 136 -12.39 -12.38 25.59
C LEU A 136 -10.93 -12.00 25.32
N VAL A 137 -10.69 -10.73 25.00
CA VAL A 137 -9.35 -10.16 24.78
C VAL A 137 -8.94 -9.29 25.97
N GLY A 138 -9.90 -8.60 26.59
CA GLY A 138 -9.64 -7.65 27.68
C GLY A 138 -9.91 -6.22 27.23
N SER A 139 -9.56 -5.24 28.07
CA SER A 139 -9.87 -3.82 27.82
C SER A 139 -8.85 -3.11 26.93
N TYR A 140 -7.71 -3.74 26.66
CA TYR A 140 -6.67 -3.16 25.82
C TYR A 140 -6.94 -3.53 24.36
N ALA A 141 -7.25 -2.50 23.56
CA ALA A 141 -7.72 -2.67 22.20
C ALA A 141 -6.60 -3.25 21.31
N PRO A 142 -6.87 -4.34 20.57
CA PRO A 142 -5.98 -4.74 19.49
C PRO A 142 -6.15 -3.77 18.33
N GLU A 143 -5.03 -3.24 17.86
CA GLU A 143 -4.97 -2.45 16.63
C GLU A 143 -4.92 -3.34 15.39
N GLN A 144 -4.40 -4.56 15.56
CA GLN A 144 -4.21 -5.53 14.50
C GLN A 144 -4.57 -6.94 14.98
N VAL A 145 -5.14 -7.73 14.08
CA VAL A 145 -5.54 -9.11 14.32
C VAL A 145 -5.08 -9.96 13.14
N TRP A 146 -4.46 -11.10 13.39
CA TRP A 146 -4.01 -12.03 12.35
C TRP A 146 -4.76 -13.36 12.42
N PHE A 147 -4.99 -13.97 11.25
CA PHE A 147 -5.68 -15.25 11.07
C PHE A 147 -4.72 -16.22 10.39
N ASN A 148 -4.05 -17.10 11.15
CA ASN A 148 -2.94 -17.92 10.64
C ASN A 148 -1.94 -17.08 9.82
N THR A 149 -1.37 -16.04 10.44
CA THR A 149 -0.43 -15.07 9.82
C THR A 149 -1.01 -14.08 8.81
N VAL A 150 -2.28 -14.19 8.40
CA VAL A 150 -2.94 -13.21 7.53
C VAL A 150 -3.41 -12.02 8.34
N LEU A 151 -3.00 -10.80 7.98
CA LEU A 151 -3.51 -9.59 8.62
C LEU A 151 -5.01 -9.44 8.31
N GLY A 152 -5.81 -9.29 9.36
CA GLY A 152 -7.26 -9.15 9.29
C GLY A 152 -7.70 -7.70 9.11
N ARG A 153 -8.85 -7.54 8.46
CA ARG A 153 -9.49 -6.23 8.22
C ARG A 153 -10.41 -5.86 9.38
N GLN A 154 -10.13 -4.73 10.04
CA GLN A 154 -11.05 -4.19 11.03
C GLN A 154 -12.31 -3.65 10.34
N VAL A 155 -13.48 -3.92 10.91
CA VAL A 155 -14.76 -3.34 10.47
C VAL A 155 -15.35 -2.45 11.56
N ALA A 156 -16.17 -1.48 11.17
CA ALA A 156 -16.66 -0.44 12.07
C ALA A 156 -17.64 -0.93 13.14
N THR A 157 -18.34 -2.04 12.91
CA THR A 157 -19.36 -2.58 13.83
C THR A 157 -19.34 -4.10 13.87
N GLN A 158 -19.85 -4.68 14.95
CA GLN A 158 -20.01 -6.14 15.07
C GLN A 158 -20.84 -6.73 13.91
N SER A 159 -21.91 -6.04 13.50
CA SER A 159 -22.77 -6.48 12.39
C SER A 159 -22.09 -6.46 11.03
N ALA A 160 -20.98 -5.71 10.89
CA ALA A 160 -20.19 -5.67 9.67
C ALA A 160 -19.16 -6.81 9.59
N VAL A 161 -19.03 -7.66 10.63
CA VAL A 161 -18.18 -8.85 10.58
C VAL A 161 -18.92 -9.93 9.80
N LEU A 162 -18.67 -9.98 8.50
CA LEU A 162 -19.44 -10.78 7.56
C LEU A 162 -18.59 -11.86 6.91
N ALA A 163 -17.28 -11.67 6.73
CA ALA A 163 -16.42 -12.61 6.01
C ALA A 163 -15.15 -12.99 6.78
N PRO A 164 -14.45 -14.09 6.39
CA PRO A 164 -13.18 -14.45 7.02
C PRO A 164 -12.21 -13.26 7.09
N THR A 165 -11.27 -13.31 8.02
CA THR A 165 -10.29 -12.23 8.28
C THR A 165 -10.88 -10.88 8.72
N GLN A 166 -12.20 -10.65 8.63
CA GLN A 166 -12.84 -9.47 9.20
C GLN A 166 -12.99 -9.60 10.72
N TRP A 167 -12.79 -8.48 11.41
CA TRP A 167 -12.89 -8.46 12.86
C TRP A 167 -13.39 -7.12 13.41
N TYR A 168 -14.00 -7.18 14.59
CA TYR A 168 -14.47 -6.03 15.35
C TYR A 168 -14.12 -6.20 16.82
N PHE A 169 -13.81 -5.12 17.52
CA PHE A 169 -13.56 -5.14 18.95
C PHE A 169 -14.52 -4.18 19.66
N ASP A 170 -15.27 -4.68 20.64
CA ASP A 170 -16.30 -3.89 21.36
C ASP A 170 -15.79 -3.18 22.63
N GLY A 171 -14.48 -3.23 22.88
CA GLY A 171 -13.89 -2.78 24.13
C GLY A 171 -13.61 -3.91 25.14
N THR A 172 -14.04 -5.15 24.88
CA THR A 172 -13.79 -6.31 25.75
C THR A 172 -13.59 -7.61 24.97
N TYR A 173 -14.42 -7.85 23.97
CA TYR A 173 -14.44 -9.02 23.12
C TYR A 173 -13.97 -8.69 21.72
N LEU A 174 -13.15 -9.57 21.18
CA LEU A 174 -12.84 -9.61 19.75
C LEU A 174 -13.87 -10.50 19.05
N PHE A 175 -14.54 -9.94 18.05
CA PHE A 175 -15.48 -10.62 17.17
C PHE A 175 -14.82 -10.90 15.83
N VAL A 176 -14.98 -12.11 15.32
CA VAL A 176 -14.41 -12.55 14.06
C VAL A 176 -15.41 -13.41 13.30
N TYR A 177 -15.27 -13.48 11.99
CA TYR A 177 -16.00 -14.45 11.20
C TYR A 177 -15.28 -15.80 11.16
N SER A 178 -16.03 -16.89 11.32
CA SER A 178 -15.58 -18.24 10.97
C SER A 178 -16.78 -19.18 10.79
N THR A 179 -16.73 -20.02 9.76
CA THR A 179 -17.77 -21.03 9.47
C THR A 179 -17.79 -22.19 10.47
N GLY A 180 -16.77 -22.28 11.33
CA GLY A 180 -16.69 -23.22 12.44
C GLY A 180 -16.02 -22.57 13.65
N ASN A 181 -15.81 -23.32 14.74
CA ASN A 181 -15.14 -22.75 15.91
C ASN A 181 -13.72 -22.28 15.55
N PRO A 182 -13.38 -20.98 15.73
CA PRO A 182 -12.10 -20.43 15.30
C PRO A 182 -10.88 -21.11 15.95
N GLY A 183 -11.00 -21.56 17.21
CA GLY A 183 -9.94 -22.30 17.90
C GLY A 183 -9.60 -23.65 17.27
N THR A 184 -10.46 -24.15 16.39
CA THR A 184 -10.21 -25.37 15.60
C THR A 184 -10.03 -25.10 14.11
N ALA A 185 -10.58 -23.99 13.58
CA ALA A 185 -10.42 -23.60 12.19
C ALA A 185 -9.03 -23.00 11.92
N TYR A 186 -8.45 -22.29 12.88
CA TYR A 186 -7.14 -21.65 12.80
C TYR A 186 -6.15 -22.33 13.77
N LYS A 187 -5.03 -22.86 13.25
CA LYS A 187 -4.07 -23.68 14.02
C LYS A 187 -2.60 -23.36 13.78
N ALA A 188 -2.29 -22.43 12.88
CA ALA A 188 -0.93 -22.13 12.45
C ALA A 188 -0.71 -20.61 12.32
N PRO A 189 -0.61 -19.87 13.44
CA PRO A 189 -0.68 -20.34 14.84
C PRO A 189 -2.09 -20.27 15.47
N GLY A 190 -3.09 -19.74 14.77
CA GLY A 190 -4.42 -19.44 15.30
C GLY A 190 -4.86 -18.03 14.94
N ILE A 191 -5.83 -17.50 15.68
CA ILE A 191 -6.16 -16.07 15.63
C ILE A 191 -5.31 -15.36 16.68
N GLU A 192 -4.56 -14.36 16.25
CA GLU A 192 -3.69 -13.55 17.08
C GLU A 192 -4.23 -12.13 17.15
N ALA A 193 -4.24 -11.50 18.33
CA ALA A 193 -4.57 -10.09 18.46
C ALA A 193 -3.40 -9.38 19.13
N ALA A 194 -2.97 -8.24 18.56
CA ALA A 194 -1.94 -7.40 19.16
C ALA A 194 -2.39 -6.92 20.54
N GLN A 195 -1.51 -7.03 21.53
CA GLN A 195 -1.84 -6.78 22.95
C GLN A 195 -0.74 -6.04 23.69
N ARG A 196 0.22 -5.47 22.94
CA ARG A 196 1.38 -4.75 23.46
C ARG A 196 1.77 -3.68 22.45
N ASP A 197 2.06 -2.47 22.94
CA ASP A 197 2.54 -1.36 22.10
C ASP A 197 3.79 -1.76 21.30
N SER A 198 4.71 -2.50 21.95
CA SER A 198 5.92 -2.99 21.32
C SER A 198 6.35 -4.39 21.76
N ALA A 199 7.14 -5.07 20.92
CA ALA A 199 7.75 -6.35 21.26
C ALA A 199 9.07 -6.18 22.02
N VAL A 200 9.81 -5.10 21.77
CA VAL A 200 10.94 -4.67 22.59
C VAL A 200 10.94 -3.15 22.74
N MET A 201 11.23 -2.68 23.96
CA MET A 201 11.35 -1.26 24.28
C MET A 201 12.70 -1.00 24.96
N ILE A 202 13.54 -0.20 24.32
CA ILE A 202 14.89 0.17 24.77
C ILE A 202 14.84 1.60 25.28
N ALA A 203 14.89 1.74 26.61
CA ALA A 203 14.80 3.03 27.29
C ALA A 203 15.90 3.16 28.35
N SER A 204 16.48 4.35 28.49
CA SER A 204 17.45 4.70 29.55
C SER A 204 18.70 3.80 29.62
N VAL A 205 19.06 3.13 28.52
CA VAL A 205 20.23 2.26 28.40
C VAL A 205 21.09 2.62 27.19
N SER A 206 22.31 2.10 27.16
CA SER A 206 23.28 2.27 26.08
C SER A 206 23.91 0.94 25.68
N GLY A 207 24.20 0.75 24.38
CA GLY A 207 24.97 -0.41 23.91
C GLY A 207 24.16 -1.70 23.73
N THR A 208 22.83 -1.66 23.64
CA THR A 208 22.03 -2.88 23.46
C THR A 208 22.30 -3.48 22.09
N THR A 209 22.52 -4.80 22.05
CA THR A 209 22.63 -5.56 20.80
C THR A 209 21.44 -6.52 20.68
N LEU A 210 20.70 -6.43 19.58
CA LEU A 210 19.67 -7.38 19.17
C LEU A 210 20.22 -8.18 17.98
N SER A 211 20.27 -9.50 18.08
CA SER A 211 20.83 -10.35 17.03
C SER A 211 20.09 -11.65 16.78
N GLY A 212 19.75 -11.96 15.52
CA GLY A 212 19.17 -13.26 15.18
C GLY A 212 17.76 -13.51 15.73
N LEU A 213 17.01 -12.46 16.08
CA LEU A 213 15.66 -12.52 16.67
C LEU A 213 14.60 -11.98 15.70
N ALA A 214 13.34 -12.32 15.95
CA ALA A 214 12.17 -11.72 15.32
C ALA A 214 11.32 -10.97 16.35
N PHE A 215 10.94 -9.73 16.04
CA PHE A 215 10.01 -8.89 16.79
C PHE A 215 8.78 -8.66 15.91
N VAL A 216 7.63 -9.20 16.29
CA VAL A 216 6.49 -9.29 15.36
C VAL A 216 5.14 -8.94 15.98
N ASN A 217 4.26 -8.40 15.16
CA ASN A 217 2.83 -8.21 15.43
C ASN A 217 2.54 -7.42 16.73
N PRO A 218 3.19 -6.27 17.00
CA PRO A 218 2.82 -5.35 18.06
C PRO A 218 1.55 -4.55 17.70
N ASN A 219 1.04 -3.74 18.63
CA ASN A 219 0.04 -2.73 18.30
C ASN A 219 0.68 -1.59 17.51
N TYR A 220 1.85 -1.10 17.91
CA TYR A 220 2.40 0.14 17.37
C TYR A 220 3.78 -0.03 16.74
N THR A 221 4.79 -0.46 17.48
CA THR A 221 6.18 -0.53 17.00
C THR A 221 6.84 -1.86 17.35
N ALA A 222 7.54 -2.51 16.42
CA ALA A 222 8.12 -3.83 16.76
C ALA A 222 9.36 -3.67 17.65
N ILE A 223 10.21 -2.70 17.32
CA ILE A 223 11.36 -2.28 18.10
C ILE A 223 11.20 -0.79 18.40
N ASP A 224 11.05 -0.45 19.67
CA ASP A 224 10.97 0.93 20.13
C ASP A 224 12.25 1.34 20.86
N ILE A 225 12.93 2.37 20.36
CA ILE A 225 14.12 2.96 20.99
C ILE A 225 13.77 4.38 21.40
N GLU A 226 13.48 4.56 22.68
CA GLU A 226 13.02 5.83 23.22
C GLU A 226 14.12 6.90 23.20
N SER A 227 13.71 8.16 23.29
CA SER A 227 14.60 9.33 23.40
C SER A 227 15.56 9.28 24.59
N SER A 228 15.25 8.47 25.61
CA SER A 228 16.09 8.26 26.79
C SER A 228 17.27 7.29 26.53
N ALA A 229 17.26 6.54 25.43
CA ALA A 229 18.37 5.67 25.04
C ALA A 229 19.59 6.50 24.56
N SER A 230 20.79 6.00 24.82
CA SER A 230 22.04 6.68 24.45
C SER A 230 23.07 5.71 23.88
N GLY A 231 24.17 6.23 23.33
CA GLY A 231 25.20 5.40 22.67
C GLY A 231 24.65 4.58 21.49
N THR A 232 25.41 3.58 21.04
CA THR A 232 25.07 2.80 19.85
C THR A 232 24.22 1.60 20.18
N GLN A 233 23.04 1.46 19.58
CA GLN A 233 22.31 0.19 19.57
C GLN A 233 22.61 -0.54 18.27
N THR A 234 22.83 -1.86 18.37
CA THR A 234 23.15 -2.71 17.23
C THR A 234 21.99 -3.66 16.96
N ILE A 235 21.44 -3.61 15.76
CA ILE A 235 20.34 -4.46 15.30
C ILE A 235 20.87 -5.24 14.11
N THR A 236 21.21 -6.51 14.29
CA THR A 236 21.88 -7.31 13.27
C THR A 236 21.23 -8.66 13.05
N ASN A 237 20.90 -9.00 11.81
CA ASN A 237 20.17 -10.24 11.52
C ASN A 237 18.84 -10.33 12.28
N VAL A 238 18.06 -9.24 12.29
CA VAL A 238 16.77 -9.15 13.01
C VAL A 238 15.61 -9.08 12.01
N LEU A 239 14.45 -9.62 12.37
CA LEU A 239 13.18 -9.39 11.67
C LEU A 239 12.34 -8.47 12.54
N PHE A 240 11.83 -7.38 12.00
CA PHE A 240 10.81 -6.54 12.61
C PHE A 240 9.64 -6.43 11.62
N GLN A 241 8.46 -6.88 12.05
CA GLN A 241 7.35 -7.11 11.13
C GLN A 241 5.98 -6.84 11.76
N GLY A 242 5.05 -6.38 10.93
CA GLY A 242 3.63 -6.36 11.28
C GLY A 242 3.26 -5.28 12.28
N ALA A 243 3.98 -4.16 12.31
CA ALA A 243 3.67 -3.02 13.16
C ALA A 243 2.66 -2.08 12.48
N GLN A 244 1.68 -1.54 13.23
CA GLN A 244 0.73 -0.55 12.71
C GLN A 244 1.38 0.81 12.43
N TYR A 245 2.49 1.14 13.09
CA TYR A 245 3.32 2.30 12.80
C TYR A 245 4.71 1.83 12.31
N GLU A 246 5.80 2.22 12.98
CA GLU A 246 7.14 1.88 12.55
C GLU A 246 7.61 0.50 13.04
N GLY A 247 8.14 -0.31 12.12
CA GLY A 247 8.77 -1.58 12.48
C GLY A 247 9.95 -1.38 13.42
N LEU A 248 10.81 -0.40 13.13
CA LEU A 248 11.82 0.10 14.05
C LEU A 248 11.65 1.61 14.19
N ARG A 249 11.33 2.08 15.41
CA ARG A 249 11.33 3.49 15.77
C ARG A 249 12.55 3.81 16.63
N ALA A 250 13.26 4.89 16.31
CA ALA A 250 14.34 5.37 17.17
C ALA A 250 14.34 6.89 17.37
N GLU A 251 14.32 7.31 18.63
CA GLU A 251 14.32 8.72 19.04
C GLU A 251 15.59 9.12 19.80
N GLY A 252 16.41 8.14 20.21
CA GLY A 252 17.63 8.33 20.97
C GLY A 252 18.79 7.48 20.45
N GLY A 253 20.01 7.78 20.88
CA GLY A 253 21.21 7.02 20.56
C GLY A 253 21.66 7.07 19.09
N THR A 254 22.48 6.11 18.68
CA THR A 254 22.92 5.88 17.30
C THR A 254 22.53 4.47 16.91
N GLN A 255 21.98 4.29 15.70
CA GLN A 255 21.51 2.99 15.26
C GLN A 255 22.45 2.39 14.22
N VAL A 256 22.79 1.12 14.40
CA VAL A 256 23.51 0.31 13.41
C VAL A 256 22.63 -0.88 13.06
N VAL A 257 21.95 -0.79 11.93
CA VAL A 257 21.09 -1.84 11.40
C VAL A 257 21.83 -2.58 10.31
N SER A 258 21.94 -3.91 10.42
CA SER A 258 22.65 -4.72 9.43
C SER A 258 21.96 -6.06 9.19
N SER A 259 21.98 -6.56 7.95
CA SER A 259 21.46 -7.90 7.62
C SER A 259 20.03 -8.14 8.11
N SER A 260 19.21 -7.09 8.24
CA SER A 260 17.91 -7.16 8.92
C SER A 260 16.76 -7.00 7.93
N LYS A 261 15.55 -7.39 8.36
CA LYS A 261 14.34 -7.39 7.54
C LYS A 261 13.25 -6.59 8.22
N GLY A 262 12.77 -5.54 7.55
CA GLY A 262 11.63 -4.72 7.95
C GLY A 262 10.47 -4.92 6.99
N LEU A 263 9.54 -5.79 7.38
CA LEU A 263 8.50 -6.30 6.48
C LEU A 263 7.10 -5.98 7.00
N TYR A 264 6.19 -5.54 6.12
CA TYR A 264 4.76 -5.38 6.46
C TYR A 264 4.47 -4.51 7.67
N ASN A 265 5.24 -3.45 7.86
CA ASN A 265 4.91 -2.41 8.82
C ASN A 265 4.16 -1.28 8.09
N GLU A 266 3.58 -0.32 8.78
CA GLU A 266 3.18 0.92 8.11
C GLU A 266 4.43 1.64 7.57
N THR A 267 5.40 1.92 8.45
CA THR A 267 6.73 2.37 8.03
C THR A 267 7.81 1.36 8.43
N GLY A 268 8.73 1.04 7.52
CA GLY A 268 9.80 0.08 7.82
C GLY A 268 10.68 0.55 8.98
N ILE A 269 11.33 1.71 8.84
CA ILE A 269 12.15 2.33 9.88
C ILE A 269 11.83 3.82 9.97
N GLY A 270 11.55 4.32 11.18
CA GLY A 270 11.36 5.75 11.49
C GLY A 270 12.38 6.26 12.51
N ILE A 271 13.03 7.39 12.21
CA ILE A 271 14.06 7.99 13.07
C ILE A 271 13.71 9.43 13.43
N GLY A 272 13.47 9.66 14.72
CA GLY A 272 13.08 10.95 15.27
C GLY A 272 14.14 11.69 16.07
N GLY A 273 15.27 11.04 16.36
CA GLY A 273 16.35 11.69 17.07
C GLY A 273 17.67 10.92 17.00
N GLY A 274 18.57 11.26 17.92
CA GLY A 274 19.90 10.64 17.97
C GLY A 274 20.94 11.23 17.00
N SER A 275 22.07 10.54 16.85
CA SER A 275 23.24 11.01 16.07
C SER A 275 23.31 10.41 14.67
N GLY A 276 22.15 10.16 14.04
CA GLY A 276 22.07 9.48 12.75
C GLY A 276 22.13 7.96 12.83
N MET A 277 22.06 7.30 11.68
CA MET A 277 21.98 5.84 11.56
C MET A 277 22.81 5.31 10.39
N VAL A 278 23.29 4.07 10.54
CA VAL A 278 23.87 3.28 9.47
C VAL A 278 23.00 2.05 9.22
N VAL A 279 22.45 1.91 8.02
CA VAL A 279 21.75 0.70 7.55
C VAL A 279 22.59 0.01 6.50
N SER A 280 22.80 -1.29 6.65
CA SER A 280 23.57 -2.07 5.69
C SER A 280 22.95 -3.43 5.40
N ASN A 281 23.05 -3.91 4.16
CA ASN A 281 22.66 -5.27 3.78
C ASN A 281 21.26 -5.68 4.27
N SER A 282 20.31 -4.74 4.33
CA SER A 282 18.99 -4.97 4.92
C SER A 282 17.88 -4.91 3.87
N ILE A 283 16.75 -5.54 4.15
CA ILE A 283 15.59 -5.57 3.25
C ILE A 283 14.43 -4.84 3.94
N LEU A 284 13.94 -3.76 3.32
CA LEU A 284 12.71 -3.09 3.72
C LEU A 284 11.70 -3.25 2.57
N SER A 285 10.64 -4.02 2.80
CA SER A 285 9.73 -4.41 1.73
C SER A 285 8.32 -4.72 2.23
N GLY A 286 7.31 -4.46 1.40
CA GLY A 286 5.92 -4.65 1.74
C GLY A 286 5.41 -3.75 2.86
N ASN A 287 6.12 -2.66 3.18
CA ASN A 287 5.63 -1.67 4.14
C ASN A 287 4.54 -0.84 3.49
N TYR A 288 3.48 -0.52 4.23
CA TYR A 288 2.30 0.14 3.69
C TYR A 288 2.61 1.58 3.29
N ASP A 289 3.00 2.44 4.21
CA ASP A 289 3.19 3.88 3.99
C ASP A 289 4.58 4.25 3.46
N GLY A 290 5.64 3.77 4.10
CA GLY A 290 7.02 4.13 3.75
C GLY A 290 8.01 3.02 4.06
N ALA A 291 9.09 2.90 3.30
CA ALA A 291 10.15 1.99 3.70
C ALA A 291 11.01 2.62 4.80
N PHE A 292 11.24 3.93 4.72
CA PHE A 292 12.21 4.60 5.58
C PHE A 292 11.90 6.10 5.76
N GLU A 293 11.87 6.56 6.99
CA GLU A 293 11.60 7.95 7.34
C GLU A 293 12.58 8.49 8.40
N VAL A 294 13.07 9.71 8.18
CA VAL A 294 13.92 10.45 9.12
C VAL A 294 13.29 11.80 9.39
N TYR A 295 12.68 11.97 10.56
CA TYR A 295 12.07 13.23 10.99
C TYR A 295 12.93 14.02 11.99
N GLY A 296 14.02 13.42 12.50
CA GLY A 296 15.01 14.15 13.29
C GLY A 296 16.31 13.38 13.53
N THR A 297 17.46 14.02 13.29
CA THR A 297 18.80 13.53 13.68
C THR A 297 19.73 14.71 13.95
N THR A 298 20.85 14.46 14.61
CA THR A 298 21.93 15.44 14.86
C THR A 298 23.21 15.15 14.06
N ALA A 299 23.19 14.14 13.19
CA ALA A 299 24.25 13.83 12.25
C ALA A 299 23.72 13.11 11.00
N ALA A 300 24.59 12.92 10.02
CA ALA A 300 24.28 12.25 8.77
C ALA A 300 23.90 10.78 8.96
N SER A 301 23.06 10.27 8.05
CA SER A 301 22.66 8.86 8.00
C SER A 301 23.05 8.22 6.67
N THR A 302 23.26 6.91 6.67
CA THR A 302 23.63 6.15 5.45
C THR A 302 22.84 4.86 5.31
N ILE A 303 22.53 4.51 4.06
CA ILE A 303 22.01 3.20 3.67
C ILE A 303 22.96 2.61 2.63
N THR A 304 23.41 1.38 2.82
CA THR A 304 24.36 0.75 1.88
C THR A 304 24.03 -0.71 1.63
N GLY A 305 24.18 -1.18 0.39
CA GLY A 305 24.02 -2.61 0.09
C GLY A 305 22.63 -3.15 0.43
N SER A 306 21.61 -2.30 0.53
CA SER A 306 20.29 -2.68 1.03
C SER A 306 19.29 -2.81 -0.11
N THR A 307 18.18 -3.50 0.13
CA THR A 307 17.07 -3.60 -0.81
C THR A 307 15.88 -2.87 -0.20
N ILE A 308 15.56 -1.71 -0.77
CA ILE A 308 14.44 -0.87 -0.37
C ILE A 308 13.44 -0.91 -1.52
N THR A 309 12.35 -1.65 -1.34
CA THR A 309 11.32 -1.76 -2.37
C THR A 309 10.26 -0.69 -2.20
N GLY A 310 9.44 -0.51 -3.23
CA GLY A 310 8.21 0.25 -3.14
C GLY A 310 7.36 -0.20 -1.97
N ASN A 311 6.66 0.77 -1.40
CA ASN A 311 5.62 0.60 -0.41
C ASN A 311 4.33 0.11 -1.08
N SER A 312 3.39 -0.42 -0.29
CA SER A 312 2.08 -0.88 -0.77
C SER A 312 0.97 0.13 -0.46
N THR A 313 1.34 1.40 -0.28
CA THR A 313 0.46 2.53 0.02
C THR A 313 -0.43 2.75 -1.18
N GLY A 314 -1.62 3.26 -0.91
CA GLY A 314 -2.43 3.78 -2.01
C GLY A 314 -2.11 5.25 -2.35
N ASN A 315 -1.41 5.99 -1.49
CA ASN A 315 -1.02 7.36 -1.84
C ASN A 315 0.06 7.29 -2.91
N ALA A 316 -0.37 7.38 -4.17
CA ALA A 316 0.51 7.34 -5.32
C ALA A 316 1.65 8.37 -5.21
N GLN A 317 1.44 9.50 -4.52
CA GLN A 317 2.42 10.59 -4.45
C GLN A 317 3.48 10.42 -3.35
N GLU A 318 3.41 9.36 -2.56
CA GLU A 318 4.29 9.20 -1.41
C GLU A 318 5.66 8.59 -1.73
N ALA A 319 6.70 9.25 -1.24
CA ALA A 319 8.08 8.84 -1.38
C ALA A 319 8.42 7.62 -0.50
N VAL A 320 9.17 6.68 -1.06
CA VAL A 320 9.58 5.44 -0.38
C VAL A 320 10.61 5.70 0.74
N ILE A 321 11.45 6.72 0.54
CA ILE A 321 12.43 7.19 1.53
C ILE A 321 12.23 8.69 1.75
N ARG A 322 12.06 9.09 3.00
CA ARG A 322 11.80 10.47 3.39
C ARG A 322 12.84 10.94 4.38
N ASN A 323 13.54 12.02 4.08
CA ASN A 323 14.45 12.68 5.02
C ASN A 323 13.96 14.11 5.28
N TYR A 324 13.24 14.30 6.39
CA TYR A 324 12.81 15.61 6.86
C TYR A 324 13.81 16.24 7.85
N SER A 325 14.95 15.60 8.10
CA SER A 325 15.98 16.14 8.98
C SER A 325 16.84 17.21 8.31
N SER A 326 17.52 18.04 9.11
CA SER A 326 18.50 19.00 8.61
C SER A 326 19.84 18.39 8.19
N TYR A 327 20.01 17.07 8.31
CA TYR A 327 21.25 16.36 8.03
C TYR A 327 21.09 15.45 6.80
N PRO A 328 22.18 15.20 6.05
CA PRO A 328 22.09 14.41 4.83
C PRO A 328 21.81 12.93 5.12
N LEU A 329 20.98 12.33 4.26
CA LEU A 329 20.83 10.89 4.11
C LEU A 329 21.45 10.46 2.77
N THR A 330 22.45 9.59 2.80
CA THR A 330 23.11 9.07 1.59
C THR A 330 22.78 7.60 1.38
N VAL A 331 22.42 7.24 0.15
CA VAL A 331 22.15 5.84 -0.22
C VAL A 331 23.12 5.39 -1.31
N SER A 332 23.73 4.23 -1.10
CA SER A 332 24.77 3.68 -1.97
C SER A 332 24.61 2.17 -2.17
N HIS A 333 25.00 1.65 -3.34
CA HIS A 333 25.10 0.22 -3.67
C HIS A 333 23.85 -0.60 -3.33
N SER A 334 22.68 0.05 -3.36
CA SER A 334 21.41 -0.49 -2.91
C SER A 334 20.48 -0.72 -4.10
N ILE A 335 19.47 -1.57 -3.90
CA ILE A 335 18.31 -1.64 -4.80
C ILE A 335 17.27 -0.68 -4.25
N LEU A 336 16.83 0.24 -5.10
CA LEU A 336 15.95 1.34 -4.77
C LEU A 336 14.77 1.34 -5.75
N LEU A 337 13.58 0.97 -5.27
CA LEU A 337 12.39 0.96 -6.11
C LEU A 337 11.42 2.08 -5.73
N PRO A 338 10.83 2.77 -6.72
CA PRO A 338 9.75 3.72 -6.51
C PRO A 338 8.55 3.15 -5.76
N ASN A 339 7.67 4.05 -5.33
CA ASN A 339 6.28 3.72 -5.10
C ASN A 339 5.68 3.14 -6.40
N PRO A 340 5.00 1.98 -6.35
CA PRO A 340 4.40 1.34 -7.52
C PRO A 340 3.35 2.20 -8.24
N GLU A 341 2.71 3.14 -7.55
CA GLU A 341 1.56 3.90 -8.06
C GLU A 341 1.93 5.27 -8.65
N ALA A 342 3.07 5.87 -8.27
CA ALA A 342 3.66 6.98 -9.04
C ALA A 342 5.17 6.81 -9.22
N SER A 343 5.55 6.12 -10.31
CA SER A 343 6.95 5.94 -10.68
C SER A 343 7.61 7.23 -11.23
N LEU A 344 6.86 8.32 -11.42
CA LEU A 344 7.22 9.46 -12.26
C LEU A 344 7.78 10.69 -11.54
N VAL A 345 7.57 10.86 -10.23
CA VAL A 345 7.84 12.14 -9.55
C VAL A 345 8.57 11.90 -8.23
N SER A 346 9.87 12.17 -8.19
CA SER A 346 10.73 12.17 -6.99
C SER A 346 10.37 11.14 -5.90
N THR A 347 10.82 9.90 -6.10
CA THR A 347 10.57 8.75 -5.22
C THR A 347 11.14 8.87 -3.81
N TYR A 348 11.96 9.90 -3.58
CA TYR A 348 12.70 10.15 -2.35
C TYR A 348 12.67 11.64 -2.01
N ILE A 349 12.61 11.97 -0.72
CA ILE A 349 12.68 13.35 -0.22
C ILE A 349 14.02 13.57 0.46
N ASP A 350 14.78 14.57 0.00
CA ASP A 350 16.09 14.99 0.54
C ASP A 350 17.09 13.84 0.79
N VAL A 351 17.12 12.91 -0.18
CA VAL A 351 18.05 11.79 -0.23
C VAL A 351 19.15 12.06 -1.27
N THR A 352 20.40 11.85 -0.87
CA THR A 352 21.54 11.83 -1.80
C THR A 352 21.74 10.40 -2.32
N ASP A 353 21.36 10.17 -3.58
CA ASP A 353 21.80 9.00 -4.34
C ASP A 353 23.18 9.30 -4.96
N ASP A 354 24.19 8.49 -4.63
CA ASP A 354 25.55 8.66 -5.15
C ASP A 354 25.78 8.06 -6.55
N GLY A 355 24.72 7.51 -7.17
CA GLY A 355 24.74 6.92 -8.50
C GLY A 355 25.14 5.44 -8.54
N THR A 356 25.36 4.80 -7.38
CA THR A 356 25.75 3.38 -7.31
C THR A 356 24.55 2.43 -7.14
N ASN A 357 23.34 2.98 -7.01
CA ASN A 357 22.10 2.23 -6.79
C ASN A 357 21.52 1.64 -8.09
N VAL A 358 20.77 0.55 -7.95
CA VAL A 358 20.03 -0.11 -9.04
C VAL A 358 18.54 0.08 -8.82
N ASN A 359 17.82 0.45 -9.88
CA ASN A 359 16.38 0.69 -9.83
C ASN A 359 15.60 -0.46 -10.49
N THR A 360 15.96 -1.70 -10.14
CA THR A 360 15.37 -2.91 -10.74
C THR A 360 15.02 -3.88 -9.63
N SER A 361 13.82 -4.45 -9.73
CA SER A 361 13.28 -5.43 -8.79
C SER A 361 14.24 -6.62 -8.62
N PRO A 362 14.50 -7.08 -7.37
CA PRO A 362 15.11 -8.38 -7.15
C PRO A 362 14.16 -9.50 -7.60
N ALA A 363 14.71 -10.54 -8.21
CA ALA A 363 13.95 -11.76 -8.44
C ALA A 363 13.87 -12.52 -7.10
N PHE A 364 12.73 -12.43 -6.43
CA PHE A 364 12.49 -13.16 -5.18
C PHE A 364 12.09 -14.62 -5.43
N THR A 365 12.48 -15.50 -4.51
CA THR A 365 12.23 -16.95 -4.58
C THR A 365 10.73 -17.24 -4.58
N GLN A 366 9.95 -16.43 -3.86
CA GLN A 366 8.50 -16.47 -3.91
C GLN A 366 7.94 -15.09 -3.53
N ARG A 367 7.15 -14.44 -4.39
CA ARG A 367 6.38 -13.25 -4.02
C ARG A 367 5.05 -13.65 -3.36
N ALA A 368 4.37 -12.69 -2.73
CA ALA A 368 2.97 -12.87 -2.38
C ALA A 368 2.17 -12.90 -3.69
N ALA A 369 1.62 -14.05 -4.02
CA ALA A 369 1.02 -14.31 -5.31
C ALA A 369 -0.42 -14.78 -5.13
N PRO A 370 -1.39 -14.21 -5.88
CA PRO A 370 -1.18 -13.75 -7.24
C PRO A 370 -0.97 -12.24 -7.38
N LEU A 371 -0.16 -11.90 -8.38
CA LEU A 371 -0.01 -10.56 -8.94
C LEU A 371 -0.69 -10.56 -10.30
N ILE A 372 -1.82 -9.89 -10.44
CA ILE A 372 -2.61 -9.86 -11.67
C ILE A 372 -2.65 -8.45 -12.24
N ILE A 373 -2.10 -8.28 -13.44
CA ILE A 373 -2.18 -7.06 -14.23
C ILE A 373 -3.21 -7.26 -15.33
N VAL A 374 -4.18 -6.35 -15.41
CA VAL A 374 -5.22 -6.37 -16.44
C VAL A 374 -5.04 -5.17 -17.37
N PRO A 375 -4.43 -5.34 -18.56
CA PRO A 375 -4.24 -4.24 -19.48
C PRO A 375 -5.51 -3.91 -20.25
N PHE A 376 -5.78 -2.63 -20.41
CA PHE A 376 -6.90 -2.10 -21.16
C PHE A 376 -6.48 -1.06 -22.19
N ILE A 377 -7.29 -0.99 -23.25
CA ILE A 377 -7.41 0.17 -24.11
C ILE A 377 -8.87 0.60 -24.07
N ASP A 378 -9.10 1.89 -23.94
CA ASP A 378 -10.45 2.45 -23.81
C ASP A 378 -10.88 3.16 -25.09
N ASP A 379 -12.18 3.19 -25.29
CA ASP A 379 -12.92 3.87 -26.35
C ASP A 379 -12.89 3.25 -27.75
N TYR A 380 -14.03 3.36 -28.41
CA TYR A 380 -14.21 3.00 -29.81
C TYR A 380 -13.26 3.76 -30.74
N ILE A 381 -13.01 5.05 -30.46
CA ILE A 381 -12.11 5.88 -31.29
C ILE A 381 -10.68 5.32 -31.34
N ASN A 382 -10.30 4.48 -30.37
CA ASN A 382 -8.99 3.85 -30.25
C ASN A 382 -8.95 2.39 -30.71
N LEU A 383 -9.95 1.91 -31.48
CA LEU A 383 -9.99 0.53 -31.99
C LEU A 383 -8.67 0.08 -32.66
N GLY A 384 -8.05 0.95 -33.47
CA GLY A 384 -6.77 0.64 -34.11
C GLY A 384 -5.61 0.46 -33.12
N VAL A 385 -5.63 1.20 -32.02
CA VAL A 385 -4.67 1.07 -30.91
C VAL A 385 -4.93 -0.25 -30.18
N ALA A 386 -6.19 -0.52 -29.83
CA ALA A 386 -6.60 -1.76 -29.17
C ALA A 386 -6.19 -3.00 -29.97
N GLN A 387 -6.37 -2.99 -31.29
CA GLN A 387 -5.95 -4.08 -32.18
C GLN A 387 -4.43 -4.32 -32.14
N SER A 388 -3.66 -3.22 -32.20
CA SER A 388 -2.19 -3.27 -32.20
C SER A 388 -1.65 -3.75 -30.86
N VAL A 389 -2.16 -3.21 -29.76
CA VAL A 389 -1.77 -3.56 -28.39
C VAL A 389 -2.20 -4.98 -28.05
N ALA A 390 -3.38 -5.44 -28.49
CA ALA A 390 -3.82 -6.82 -28.29
C ALA A 390 -2.87 -7.84 -28.94
N THR A 391 -2.48 -7.58 -30.19
CA THR A 391 -1.53 -8.43 -30.92
C THR A 391 -0.18 -8.47 -30.21
N LEU A 392 0.26 -7.33 -29.70
CA LEU A 392 1.53 -7.19 -28.98
C LEU A 392 1.49 -7.90 -27.62
N ALA A 393 0.42 -7.73 -26.85
CA ALA A 393 0.23 -8.35 -25.54
C ALA A 393 0.41 -9.87 -25.62
N GLN A 394 -0.17 -10.50 -26.65
CA GLN A 394 -0.08 -11.94 -26.86
C GLN A 394 1.36 -12.44 -27.07
N GLN A 395 2.23 -11.64 -27.71
CA GLN A 395 3.63 -12.00 -27.91
C GLN A 395 4.40 -12.14 -26.59
N TYR A 396 3.94 -11.47 -25.54
CA TYR A 396 4.55 -11.47 -24.22
C TYR A 396 3.73 -12.29 -23.20
N GLY A 397 2.74 -13.05 -23.65
CA GLY A 397 1.88 -13.87 -22.78
C GLY A 397 0.82 -13.08 -22.00
N CYS A 398 0.61 -11.81 -22.36
CA CYS A 398 -0.46 -10.96 -21.84
C CYS A 398 -1.71 -11.05 -22.73
N LYS A 399 -2.87 -10.69 -22.17
CA LYS A 399 -4.13 -10.54 -22.94
C LYS A 399 -4.77 -9.21 -22.60
N LEU A 400 -5.42 -8.59 -23.60
CA LEU A 400 -6.03 -7.27 -23.50
C LEU A 400 -7.52 -7.37 -23.16
N SER A 401 -7.99 -6.44 -22.34
CA SER A 401 -9.41 -6.12 -22.13
C SER A 401 -9.74 -4.81 -22.86
N TYR A 402 -10.52 -4.84 -23.93
CA TYR A 402 -10.86 -3.65 -24.71
C TYR A 402 -12.20 -3.05 -24.24
N ALA A 403 -12.16 -1.87 -23.62
CA ALA A 403 -13.34 -1.17 -23.12
C ALA A 403 -14.01 -0.39 -24.26
N LEU A 404 -15.20 -0.84 -24.68
CA LEU A 404 -15.87 -0.39 -25.88
C LEU A 404 -17.17 0.36 -25.57
N ASN A 405 -17.23 1.64 -25.93
CA ASN A 405 -18.48 2.38 -26.02
C ASN A 405 -19.14 2.11 -27.39
N THR A 406 -20.43 1.76 -27.39
CA THR A 406 -21.02 1.03 -28.53
C THR A 406 -21.74 1.89 -29.56
N LYS A 407 -22.19 3.10 -29.20
CA LYS A 407 -23.11 3.93 -30.01
C LYS A 407 -22.61 4.19 -31.43
N LEU A 408 -21.31 4.38 -31.59
CA LEU A 408 -20.70 4.81 -32.85
C LEU A 408 -20.05 3.67 -33.64
N VAL A 409 -20.10 2.43 -33.12
CA VAL A 409 -19.42 1.29 -33.74
C VAL A 409 -20.10 0.92 -35.06
N THR A 410 -19.33 0.95 -36.16
CA THR A 410 -19.85 0.62 -37.48
C THR A 410 -19.98 -0.91 -37.68
N PRO A 411 -20.83 -1.38 -38.61
CA PRO A 411 -20.91 -2.81 -38.94
C PRO A 411 -19.57 -3.42 -39.36
N THR A 412 -18.71 -2.65 -40.04
CA THR A 412 -17.36 -3.10 -40.42
C THR A 412 -16.47 -3.26 -39.20
N ASP A 413 -16.52 -2.31 -38.27
CA ASP A 413 -15.70 -2.34 -37.06
C ASP A 413 -16.14 -3.45 -36.10
N TRP A 414 -17.44 -3.75 -36.04
CA TRP A 414 -17.91 -4.95 -35.35
C TRP A 414 -17.24 -6.23 -35.86
N GLN A 415 -16.99 -6.36 -37.17
CA GLN A 415 -16.25 -7.52 -37.69
C GLN A 415 -14.80 -7.55 -37.21
N THR A 416 -14.14 -6.39 -37.13
CA THR A 416 -12.79 -6.25 -36.57
C THR A 416 -12.77 -6.66 -35.10
N ILE A 417 -13.72 -6.17 -34.31
CA ILE A 417 -13.86 -6.46 -32.87
C ILE A 417 -14.13 -7.95 -32.64
N ILE A 418 -15.00 -8.59 -33.43
CA ILE A 418 -15.22 -10.05 -33.41
C ILE A 418 -13.91 -10.80 -33.71
N GLY A 419 -13.12 -10.31 -34.65
CA GLY A 419 -11.80 -10.87 -34.95
C GLY A 419 -10.85 -10.81 -33.76
N MET A 420 -10.78 -9.67 -33.08
CA MET A 420 -10.00 -9.49 -31.85
C MET A 420 -10.48 -10.42 -30.73
N GLN A 421 -11.80 -10.52 -30.54
CA GLN A 421 -12.40 -11.39 -29.53
C GLN A 421 -12.02 -12.86 -29.75
N LYS A 422 -12.11 -13.35 -30.99
CA LYS A 422 -11.68 -14.72 -31.36
C LYS A 422 -10.18 -14.95 -31.18
N ALA A 423 -9.37 -13.90 -31.31
CA ALA A 423 -7.94 -13.94 -31.04
C ALA A 423 -7.61 -13.94 -29.53
N GLY A 424 -8.60 -13.78 -28.65
CA GLY A 424 -8.43 -13.86 -27.19
C GLY A 424 -8.41 -12.51 -26.46
N THR A 425 -8.72 -11.41 -27.14
CA THR A 425 -9.04 -10.13 -26.49
C THR A 425 -10.41 -10.21 -25.82
N GLU A 426 -10.55 -9.70 -24.62
CA GLU A 426 -11.86 -9.51 -24.01
C GLU A 426 -12.50 -8.22 -24.50
N ILE A 427 -13.79 -8.25 -24.83
CA ILE A 427 -14.57 -7.04 -25.10
C ILE A 427 -15.36 -6.68 -23.83
N VAL A 428 -15.07 -5.50 -23.30
CA VAL A 428 -15.62 -4.97 -22.05
C VAL A 428 -16.62 -3.88 -22.39
N ALA A 429 -17.79 -3.90 -21.75
CA ALA A 429 -18.77 -2.84 -21.96
C ALA A 429 -18.27 -1.53 -21.31
N HIS A 430 -18.35 -0.42 -22.05
CA HIS A 430 -17.87 0.89 -21.60
C HIS A 430 -18.91 1.98 -21.86
N THR A 431 -20.15 1.70 -21.42
CA THR A 431 -21.38 2.47 -21.75
C THR A 431 -21.74 2.49 -23.23
N ARG A 432 -22.89 3.06 -23.59
CA ARG A 432 -23.31 3.18 -24.99
C ARG A 432 -22.68 4.42 -25.60
N SER A 433 -22.80 5.58 -24.96
CA SER A 433 -22.33 6.87 -25.48
C SER A 433 -20.92 7.25 -25.10
N HIS A 434 -20.33 6.63 -24.06
CA HIS A 434 -19.23 7.18 -23.25
C HIS A 434 -19.70 8.32 -22.32
N GLY A 435 -20.86 8.14 -21.68
CA GLY A 435 -21.46 9.11 -20.76
C GLY A 435 -20.99 8.97 -19.31
N ASP A 436 -21.06 10.06 -18.55
CA ASP A 436 -20.76 10.09 -17.12
C ASP A 436 -21.95 9.54 -16.31
N LEU A 437 -21.73 8.39 -15.64
CA LEU A 437 -22.80 7.65 -14.95
C LEU A 437 -23.14 8.19 -13.55
N ALA A 438 -22.18 8.75 -12.81
CA ALA A 438 -22.44 9.22 -11.45
C ALA A 438 -23.05 10.63 -11.41
N ASN A 439 -22.86 11.44 -12.45
CA ASN A 439 -23.43 12.78 -12.52
C ASN A 439 -24.67 12.84 -13.43
N PRO A 440 -25.89 12.97 -12.88
CA PRO A 440 -27.10 13.08 -13.69
C PRO A 440 -27.29 14.48 -14.30
N MET A 441 -26.47 15.48 -13.94
CA MET A 441 -26.56 16.83 -14.51
C MET A 441 -25.74 16.90 -15.80
N VAL A 442 -26.35 17.40 -16.88
CA VAL A 442 -25.82 17.23 -18.24
C VAL A 442 -25.29 18.54 -18.81
N VAL A 443 -26.12 19.58 -18.86
CA VAL A 443 -25.83 20.79 -19.64
C VAL A 443 -26.46 22.03 -19.04
N THR A 444 -25.71 23.14 -19.05
CA THR A 444 -26.24 24.45 -18.68
C THR A 444 -26.67 25.21 -19.92
N ILE A 445 -27.91 25.70 -19.94
CA ILE A 445 -28.48 26.50 -21.04
C ILE A 445 -28.99 27.83 -20.48
N GLN A 446 -28.65 28.94 -21.14
CA GLN A 446 -29.09 30.28 -20.78
C GLN A 446 -29.40 31.10 -22.03
N TYR A 447 -30.48 31.88 -21.98
CA TYR A 447 -30.71 32.99 -22.90
C TYR A 447 -30.05 34.27 -22.37
N THR A 448 -29.20 34.88 -23.19
CA THR A 448 -28.39 36.07 -22.90
C THR A 448 -28.82 37.30 -23.72
N GLY A 449 -29.89 37.18 -24.51
CA GLY A 449 -30.44 38.29 -25.29
C GLY A 449 -31.30 39.27 -24.46
N THR A 450 -32.08 40.10 -25.15
CA THR A 450 -32.80 41.23 -24.54
C THR A 450 -34.29 40.97 -24.27
N ALA A 451 -34.80 39.77 -24.58
CA ALA A 451 -36.19 39.42 -24.29
C ALA A 451 -36.52 39.51 -22.79
N SER A 452 -37.73 39.97 -22.47
CA SER A 452 -38.23 40.13 -21.10
C SER A 452 -38.60 38.80 -20.43
N THR A 453 -38.89 37.78 -21.23
CA THR A 453 -39.05 36.38 -20.79
C THR A 453 -38.43 35.44 -21.81
N ALA A 454 -37.81 34.37 -21.32
CA ALA A 454 -37.27 33.29 -22.13
C ALA A 454 -37.53 31.97 -21.40
N THR A 455 -38.21 31.04 -22.08
CA THR A 455 -38.54 29.72 -21.53
C THR A 455 -38.05 28.61 -22.45
N MET A 456 -37.76 27.44 -21.89
CA MET A 456 -37.32 26.26 -22.63
C MET A 456 -38.21 25.05 -22.33
N ASN A 457 -38.41 24.23 -23.36
CA ASN A 457 -38.99 22.90 -23.27
C ASN A 457 -37.96 21.89 -23.77
N VAL A 458 -37.83 20.77 -23.05
CA VAL A 458 -37.22 19.54 -23.57
C VAL A 458 -38.36 18.54 -23.68
N ASN A 459 -38.73 18.19 -24.91
CA ASN A 459 -39.76 17.21 -25.18
C ASN A 459 -39.10 15.93 -25.65
N GLN A 460 -38.75 15.07 -24.68
CA GLN A 460 -38.02 13.82 -24.93
C GLN A 460 -38.78 12.88 -25.90
N PRO A 461 -40.10 12.62 -25.76
CA PRO A 461 -40.83 11.75 -26.69
C PRO A 461 -40.85 12.23 -28.15
N VAL A 462 -40.80 13.55 -28.37
CA VAL A 462 -40.75 14.15 -29.70
C VAL A 462 -39.31 14.40 -30.16
N GLY A 463 -38.35 14.28 -29.24
CA GLY A 463 -36.93 14.50 -29.45
C GLY A 463 -36.61 15.94 -29.84
N ARG A 464 -37.21 16.94 -29.17
CA ARG A 464 -36.98 18.37 -29.46
C ARG A 464 -36.61 19.18 -28.22
N LEU A 465 -35.66 20.09 -28.38
CA LEU A 465 -35.36 21.17 -27.46
C LEU A 465 -35.81 22.49 -28.08
N GLN A 466 -36.74 23.17 -27.41
CA GLN A 466 -37.40 24.36 -27.94
C GLN A 466 -37.34 25.52 -26.96
N THR A 467 -37.12 26.74 -27.43
CA THR A 467 -37.18 27.94 -26.60
C THR A 467 -38.20 28.94 -27.10
N PHE A 468 -38.81 29.69 -26.20
CA PHE A 468 -39.89 30.63 -26.48
C PHE A 468 -39.63 31.94 -25.77
N LEU A 469 -39.69 33.05 -26.52
CA LEU A 469 -39.41 34.40 -26.03
C LEU A 469 -40.71 35.22 -25.90
N ASN A 470 -40.80 36.06 -24.87
CA ASN A 470 -41.88 37.03 -24.69
C ASN A 470 -43.30 36.44 -24.81
N GLY A 471 -43.50 35.19 -24.37
CA GLY A 471 -44.79 34.50 -24.43
C GLY A 471 -45.22 34.02 -25.83
N SER A 472 -44.30 33.98 -26.81
CA SER A 472 -44.55 33.42 -28.14
C SER A 472 -44.93 31.93 -28.05
N THR A 473 -45.86 31.49 -28.91
CA THR A 473 -46.17 30.06 -29.13
C THR A 473 -45.31 29.41 -30.21
N THR A 474 -44.59 30.21 -31.00
CA THR A 474 -43.63 29.75 -31.99
C THR A 474 -42.24 29.73 -31.35
N PRO A 475 -41.50 28.62 -31.42
CA PRO A 475 -40.16 28.56 -30.86
C PRO A 475 -39.20 29.48 -31.62
N ASP A 476 -38.37 30.21 -30.89
CA ASP A 476 -37.26 31.01 -31.43
C ASP A 476 -36.03 30.11 -31.73
N LEU A 477 -35.84 29.08 -30.92
CA LEU A 477 -34.88 28.00 -31.14
C LEU A 477 -35.63 26.66 -31.13
N ASP A 478 -35.33 25.78 -32.08
CA ASP A 478 -35.98 24.48 -32.22
C ASP A 478 -34.98 23.41 -32.68
N VAL A 479 -34.24 22.83 -31.72
CA VAL A 479 -33.15 21.89 -31.96
C VAL A 479 -33.65 20.45 -31.86
N ASP A 480 -33.18 19.60 -32.78
CA ASP A 480 -33.39 18.16 -32.74
C ASP A 480 -32.46 17.49 -31.72
N ILE A 481 -33.02 16.68 -30.83
CA ILE A 481 -32.28 15.88 -29.85
C ILE A 481 -32.60 14.38 -29.95
N SER A 482 -33.33 13.95 -30.99
CA SER A 482 -33.86 12.58 -31.18
C SER A 482 -32.82 11.51 -31.56
N ASN A 483 -31.53 11.76 -31.35
CA ASN A 483 -30.36 10.94 -31.77
C ASN A 483 -29.72 11.33 -33.13
N THR A 484 -29.96 12.55 -33.61
CA THR A 484 -29.26 13.13 -34.78
C THR A 484 -27.79 13.47 -34.51
N TYR A 485 -27.42 13.62 -33.24
CA TYR A 485 -26.11 14.08 -32.80
C TYR A 485 -25.37 13.01 -31.97
N ASN A 486 -24.04 13.03 -32.04
CA ASN A 486 -23.20 12.04 -31.37
C ASN A 486 -23.20 12.27 -29.86
N GLY A 487 -23.17 13.54 -29.42
CA GLY A 487 -23.25 13.91 -28.01
C GLY A 487 -23.81 15.32 -27.77
N MET A 488 -23.90 15.70 -26.50
CA MET A 488 -24.43 17.00 -26.07
C MET A 488 -23.58 18.19 -26.55
N ILE A 489 -22.28 17.97 -26.81
CA ILE A 489 -21.40 19.00 -27.36
C ILE A 489 -21.85 19.49 -28.75
N ASP A 490 -22.42 18.59 -29.56
CA ASP A 490 -22.93 18.92 -30.90
C ASP A 490 -24.20 19.77 -30.79
N VAL A 491 -25.10 19.41 -29.88
CA VAL A 491 -26.33 20.17 -29.63
C VAL A 491 -25.98 21.57 -29.14
N CYS A 492 -25.03 21.70 -28.22
CA CYS A 492 -24.58 23.03 -27.79
C CYS A 492 -23.94 23.83 -28.92
N SER A 493 -23.20 23.19 -29.82
CA SER A 493 -22.65 23.86 -31.01
C SER A 493 -23.76 24.41 -31.92
N VAL A 494 -24.91 23.73 -32.02
CA VAL A 494 -26.08 24.20 -32.77
C VAL A 494 -26.80 25.32 -32.04
N VAL A 495 -27.05 25.18 -30.74
CA VAL A 495 -27.70 26.21 -29.90
C VAL A 495 -26.92 27.53 -29.97
N GLN A 496 -25.59 27.45 -29.87
CA GLN A 496 -24.70 28.63 -29.88
C GLN A 496 -24.56 29.31 -31.25
N GLN A 497 -25.08 28.73 -32.34
CA GLN A 497 -25.19 29.47 -33.61
C GLN A 497 -26.09 30.69 -33.46
N ASN A 498 -27.04 30.65 -32.51
CA ASN A 498 -27.75 31.83 -32.05
C ASN A 498 -26.96 32.48 -30.89
N THR A 499 -26.39 33.66 -31.15
CA THR A 499 -25.52 34.38 -30.20
C THR A 499 -26.25 34.90 -28.96
N HIS A 500 -27.57 34.77 -28.89
CA HIS A 500 -28.38 35.05 -27.70
C HIS A 500 -28.50 33.86 -26.76
N TYR A 501 -27.80 32.75 -27.00
CA TYR A 501 -27.79 31.59 -26.10
C TYR A 501 -26.38 31.20 -25.70
N SER A 502 -26.26 30.78 -24.45
CA SER A 502 -25.14 30.00 -23.93
C SER A 502 -25.60 28.56 -23.73
N CYS A 503 -24.78 27.60 -24.14
CA CYS A 503 -25.01 26.17 -23.94
C CYS A 503 -23.67 25.52 -23.63
N VAL A 504 -23.49 24.99 -22.43
CA VAL A 504 -22.21 24.43 -22.00
C VAL A 504 -22.49 23.08 -21.35
N PRO A 505 -22.06 21.95 -21.97
CA PRO A 505 -22.09 20.66 -21.30
C PRO A 505 -21.29 20.76 -19.99
N LEU A 506 -21.78 20.11 -18.94
CA LEU A 506 -21.01 19.98 -17.72
C LEU A 506 -19.79 19.09 -17.95
N LEU A 507 -18.88 19.07 -16.98
CA LEU A 507 -17.70 18.22 -17.02
C LEU A 507 -18.09 16.78 -17.37
N ASN A 508 -17.35 16.17 -18.30
CA ASN A 508 -17.55 14.79 -18.81
C ASN A 508 -18.87 14.52 -19.56
N GLN A 509 -19.76 15.50 -19.71
CA GLN A 509 -21.06 15.33 -20.37
C GLN A 509 -21.04 15.60 -21.88
N ASN A 510 -19.86 15.78 -22.47
CA ASN A 510 -19.72 16.07 -23.91
C ASN A 510 -20.35 14.97 -24.79
N TYR A 511 -20.19 13.71 -24.38
CA TYR A 511 -20.67 12.54 -25.12
C TYR A 511 -22.07 12.08 -24.72
N PHE A 512 -22.72 12.77 -23.76
CA PHE A 512 -24.06 12.43 -23.32
C PHE A 512 -25.04 12.37 -24.51
N THR A 513 -25.84 11.30 -24.60
CA THR A 513 -26.81 11.16 -25.69
C THR A 513 -27.97 12.16 -25.49
N PRO A 514 -28.19 13.13 -26.40
CA PRO A 514 -29.19 14.19 -26.18
C PRO A 514 -30.64 13.68 -26.02
N ALA A 515 -30.96 12.52 -26.58
CA ALA A 515 -32.28 11.89 -26.45
C ALA A 515 -32.60 11.44 -25.01
N GLU A 516 -31.59 11.38 -24.15
CA GLU A 516 -31.72 11.05 -22.73
C GLU A 516 -31.83 12.28 -21.83
N LEU A 517 -32.03 13.49 -22.39
CA LEU A 517 -32.35 14.66 -21.56
C LEU A 517 -33.75 14.52 -20.93
N ALA A 518 -33.85 14.79 -19.64
CA ALA A 518 -35.11 14.78 -18.91
C ALA A 518 -36.09 15.79 -19.52
N ALA A 519 -37.35 15.38 -19.63
CA ALA A 519 -38.39 16.24 -20.14
C ALA A 519 -38.66 17.41 -19.18
N VAL A 520 -38.69 18.63 -19.72
CA VAL A 520 -39.01 19.85 -18.97
C VAL A 520 -39.95 20.73 -19.78
N THR A 521 -40.77 21.53 -19.10
CA THR A 521 -41.74 22.41 -19.76
C THR A 521 -41.71 23.79 -19.11
N GLY A 522 -41.51 24.82 -19.93
CA GLY A 522 -41.60 26.22 -19.56
C GLY A 522 -40.52 26.68 -18.58
N VAL A 523 -39.36 26.02 -18.53
CA VAL A 523 -38.31 26.39 -17.56
C VAL A 523 -37.72 27.75 -17.92
N ASN A 524 -37.57 28.63 -16.94
CA ASN A 524 -37.01 29.96 -17.16
C ASN A 524 -35.51 29.87 -17.42
N ILE A 525 -35.07 30.40 -18.58
CA ILE A 525 -33.67 30.40 -19.01
C ILE A 525 -33.06 31.81 -19.07
N LEU A 526 -33.71 32.84 -18.51
CA LEU A 526 -33.06 34.13 -18.26
C LEU A 526 -31.91 34.00 -17.24
N GLN A 527 -32.02 33.01 -16.37
CA GLN A 527 -30.93 32.52 -15.53
C GLN A 527 -30.43 31.18 -16.10
N PRO A 528 -29.17 30.81 -15.86
CA PRO A 528 -28.66 29.50 -16.27
C PRO A 528 -29.53 28.37 -15.72
N TYR A 529 -30.00 27.49 -16.62
CA TYR A 529 -30.74 26.29 -16.27
C TYR A 529 -29.86 25.07 -16.52
N VAL A 530 -29.74 24.19 -15.52
CA VAL A 530 -29.00 22.93 -15.64
C VAL A 530 -30.00 21.82 -15.96
N ALA A 531 -29.94 21.29 -17.19
CA ALA A 531 -30.74 20.15 -17.60
C ALA A 531 -30.12 18.84 -17.09
N ALA A 532 -30.98 17.91 -16.70
CA ALA A 532 -30.61 16.61 -16.16
C ALA A 532 -30.90 15.46 -17.15
N ALA A 533 -30.34 14.30 -16.88
CA ALA A 533 -30.63 13.05 -17.57
C ALA A 533 -32.00 12.46 -17.15
N THR A 534 -32.57 11.63 -18.02
CA THR A 534 -33.77 10.81 -17.75
C THR A 534 -33.53 9.85 -16.59
N SER A 535 -34.63 9.37 -15.97
CA SER A 535 -34.54 8.33 -14.92
C SER A 535 -33.95 7.02 -15.42
N ASP A 536 -34.08 6.75 -16.72
CA ASP A 536 -33.69 5.49 -17.36
C ASP A 536 -32.29 5.58 -17.99
N TYR A 537 -31.58 6.69 -17.76
CA TYR A 537 -30.27 6.98 -18.34
C TYR A 537 -29.24 5.88 -18.06
N LEU A 538 -29.16 5.37 -16.83
CA LEU A 538 -28.25 4.28 -16.49
C LEU A 538 -28.58 3.01 -17.30
N THR A 539 -29.85 2.69 -17.46
CA THR A 539 -30.29 1.55 -18.29
C THR A 539 -29.96 1.75 -19.76
N TYR A 540 -30.10 2.97 -20.28
CA TYR A 540 -29.71 3.29 -21.64
C TYR A 540 -28.20 3.10 -21.88
N GLU A 541 -27.36 3.50 -20.92
CA GLU A 541 -25.90 3.41 -21.05
C GLU A 541 -25.38 2.00 -20.78
N VAL A 542 -25.80 1.37 -19.68
CA VAL A 542 -25.24 0.11 -19.18
C VAL A 542 -25.85 -1.08 -19.92
N GLU A 543 -27.13 -1.36 -19.73
CA GLU A 543 -27.86 -2.46 -20.40
C GLU A 543 -27.92 -2.24 -21.91
N GLY A 544 -27.95 -0.98 -22.35
CA GLY A 544 -27.88 -0.64 -23.76
C GLY A 544 -26.56 -1.07 -24.42
N SER A 545 -25.42 -0.83 -23.78
CA SER A 545 -24.12 -1.28 -24.30
C SER A 545 -24.01 -2.80 -24.35
N LEU A 546 -24.55 -3.49 -23.34
CA LEU A 546 -24.68 -4.95 -23.32
C LEU A 546 -25.48 -5.45 -24.53
N ALA A 547 -26.68 -4.88 -24.74
CA ALA A 547 -27.55 -5.26 -25.84
C ALA A 547 -26.92 -5.02 -27.22
N ASP A 548 -26.20 -3.90 -27.38
CA ASP A 548 -25.50 -3.59 -28.63
C ASP A 548 -24.40 -4.62 -28.92
N ILE A 549 -23.61 -5.00 -27.91
CA ILE A 549 -22.57 -6.03 -28.05
C ILE A 549 -23.20 -7.38 -28.42
N GLU A 550 -24.22 -7.84 -27.68
CA GLU A 550 -24.85 -9.13 -27.94
C GLU A 550 -25.52 -9.21 -29.32
N ALA A 551 -26.15 -8.11 -29.76
CA ALA A 551 -26.78 -8.02 -31.07
C ALA A 551 -25.76 -8.10 -32.22
N ASN A 552 -24.57 -7.52 -32.03
CA ASN A 552 -23.54 -7.46 -33.06
C ASN A 552 -22.50 -8.59 -32.96
N MET A 553 -22.41 -9.29 -31.82
CA MET A 553 -21.47 -10.37 -31.56
C MET A 553 -22.19 -11.66 -31.11
N PRO A 554 -22.87 -12.39 -32.03
CA PRO A 554 -23.64 -13.57 -31.67
C PRO A 554 -22.82 -14.63 -30.93
N GLY A 555 -23.29 -15.05 -29.75
CA GLY A 555 -22.63 -16.05 -28.92
C GLY A 555 -21.56 -15.48 -27.96
N TYR A 556 -21.41 -14.16 -27.90
CA TYR A 556 -20.58 -13.48 -26.93
C TYR A 556 -21.45 -12.57 -26.04
N THR A 557 -21.35 -12.76 -24.73
CA THR A 557 -21.94 -11.87 -23.72
C THR A 557 -20.79 -11.26 -22.93
N PRO A 558 -20.61 -9.93 -22.92
CA PRO A 558 -19.58 -9.28 -22.11
C PRO A 558 -19.91 -9.49 -20.63
N THR A 559 -18.93 -9.94 -19.85
CA THR A 559 -19.09 -10.15 -18.39
C THR A 559 -18.49 -9.01 -17.56
N SER A 560 -17.70 -8.14 -18.18
CA SER A 560 -17.00 -7.06 -17.49
C SER A 560 -17.47 -5.72 -17.98
N PHE A 561 -17.48 -4.75 -17.08
CA PHE A 561 -17.77 -3.35 -17.34
C PHE A 561 -16.54 -2.49 -17.00
N ALA A 562 -16.36 -1.38 -17.69
CA ALA A 562 -15.43 -0.32 -17.30
C ALA A 562 -16.22 0.97 -17.26
N THR A 563 -16.13 1.74 -16.17
CA THR A 563 -16.91 2.98 -16.04
C THR A 563 -16.14 4.16 -16.65
N PRO A 564 -16.72 4.90 -17.62
CA PRO A 564 -16.11 6.10 -18.19
C PRO A 564 -15.76 7.14 -17.14
N PHE A 565 -14.64 7.85 -17.36
CA PHE A 565 -14.14 8.94 -16.50
C PHE A 565 -13.90 8.55 -15.04
N SER A 566 -13.91 7.25 -14.73
CA SER A 566 -13.92 6.74 -13.36
C SER A 566 -15.06 7.33 -12.51
N SER A 567 -16.17 7.67 -13.15
CA SER A 567 -17.33 8.25 -12.50
C SER A 567 -18.21 7.18 -11.86
N SER A 568 -17.68 6.58 -10.79
CA SER A 568 -18.36 5.53 -10.03
C SER A 568 -19.08 6.07 -8.80
N SER A 569 -20.12 5.36 -8.38
CA SER A 569 -20.78 5.53 -7.09
C SER A 569 -21.44 4.21 -6.72
N GLU A 570 -21.84 4.04 -5.45
CA GLU A 570 -22.55 2.83 -5.02
C GLU A 570 -23.80 2.55 -5.89
N THR A 571 -24.51 3.60 -6.32
CA THR A 571 -25.65 3.50 -7.25
C THR A 571 -25.22 2.93 -8.60
N VAL A 572 -24.13 3.43 -9.18
CA VAL A 572 -23.61 2.98 -10.48
C VAL A 572 -23.13 1.53 -10.38
N GLU A 573 -22.35 1.19 -9.37
CA GLU A 573 -21.83 -0.16 -9.15
C GLU A 573 -22.96 -1.18 -8.93
N ASN A 574 -23.96 -0.82 -8.13
CA ASN A 574 -25.13 -1.67 -7.92
C ASN A 574 -25.91 -1.86 -9.22
N HIS A 575 -26.07 -0.79 -10.02
CA HIS A 575 -26.75 -0.87 -11.31
C HIS A 575 -25.99 -1.77 -12.29
N VAL A 576 -24.66 -1.64 -12.38
CA VAL A 576 -23.82 -2.50 -13.23
C VAL A 576 -23.91 -3.98 -12.80
N ARG A 577 -23.86 -4.26 -11.49
CA ARG A 577 -24.10 -5.61 -10.95
C ARG A 577 -25.48 -6.14 -11.33
N ASP A 578 -26.51 -5.34 -11.12
CA ASP A 578 -27.91 -5.74 -11.31
C ASP A 578 -28.25 -5.91 -12.80
N ALA A 579 -27.52 -5.23 -13.69
CA ALA A 579 -27.53 -5.44 -15.14
C ALA A 579 -26.89 -6.77 -15.58
N GLY A 580 -26.21 -7.50 -14.68
CA GLY A 580 -25.67 -8.83 -14.92
C GLY A 580 -24.18 -8.90 -15.26
N PHE A 581 -23.45 -7.79 -15.17
CA PHE A 581 -21.98 -7.82 -15.22
C PHE A 581 -21.42 -8.49 -13.96
N ALA A 582 -20.28 -9.17 -14.10
CA ALA A 582 -19.59 -9.86 -13.00
C ALA A 582 -18.54 -8.97 -12.30
N ALA A 583 -18.07 -7.93 -12.99
CA ALA A 583 -17.06 -7.02 -12.48
C ALA A 583 -17.18 -5.64 -13.14
N ASN A 584 -16.70 -4.61 -12.44
CA ASN A 584 -16.57 -3.25 -12.96
C ASN A 584 -15.20 -2.66 -12.61
N ARG A 585 -14.55 -2.04 -13.59
CA ARG A 585 -13.27 -1.35 -13.44
C ARG A 585 -13.47 0.16 -13.29
N ASN A 586 -12.75 0.74 -12.33
CA ASN A 586 -12.75 2.15 -11.95
C ASN A 586 -11.32 2.69 -11.74
N SER A 587 -11.18 3.97 -11.38
CA SER A 587 -9.89 4.59 -11.03
C SER A 587 -9.33 3.98 -9.75
N ILE A 588 -8.00 3.96 -9.64
CA ILE A 588 -7.31 3.65 -8.38
C ILE A 588 -7.63 4.67 -7.27
N LEU A 589 -7.97 5.90 -7.65
CA LEU A 589 -8.40 6.96 -6.76
C LEU A 589 -9.93 7.08 -6.73
N ASP A 590 -10.48 7.27 -5.53
CA ASP A 590 -11.85 7.65 -5.23
C ASP A 590 -12.10 9.14 -5.52
N ALA A 591 -13.33 9.60 -5.30
CA ALA A 591 -13.73 10.99 -5.55
C ALA A 591 -13.02 12.05 -4.68
N ASN A 592 -12.30 11.64 -3.63
CA ASN A 592 -11.50 12.49 -2.76
C ASN A 592 -10.00 12.42 -3.08
N GLU A 593 -9.63 11.81 -4.21
CA GLU A 593 -8.25 11.52 -4.58
C GLU A 593 -7.55 10.55 -3.61
N ASN A 594 -8.33 9.83 -2.80
CA ASN A 594 -7.79 8.77 -1.96
C ASN A 594 -7.81 7.45 -2.70
N PRO A 595 -6.96 6.52 -2.34
CA PRO A 595 -6.85 5.27 -3.06
C PRO A 595 -7.98 4.34 -2.62
N ASN A 596 -8.73 3.75 -3.55
CA ASN A 596 -9.93 2.98 -3.19
C ASN A 596 -9.61 1.62 -2.52
N GLY A 597 -8.36 1.16 -2.58
CA GLY A 597 -7.89 -0.11 -2.00
C GLY A 597 -8.37 -1.36 -2.74
N SER A 598 -9.21 -1.20 -3.77
CA SER A 598 -9.92 -2.25 -4.52
C SER A 598 -9.04 -2.95 -5.55
N TRP A 599 -7.73 -3.02 -5.31
CA TRP A 599 -6.79 -3.90 -6.01
C TRP A 599 -6.19 -4.97 -5.09
N LEU A 600 -6.32 -4.83 -3.76
CA LEU A 600 -5.77 -5.78 -2.80
C LEU A 600 -6.73 -6.96 -2.63
N LEU A 601 -6.22 -8.19 -2.74
CA LEU A 601 -7.06 -9.38 -2.54
C LEU A 601 -7.58 -9.53 -1.12
N SER A 602 -7.00 -8.84 -0.14
CA SER A 602 -7.48 -8.81 1.24
C SER A 602 -8.73 -7.97 1.43
N ASN A 603 -9.07 -7.12 0.45
CA ASN A 603 -10.20 -6.19 0.53
C ASN A 603 -10.77 -5.82 -0.85
N LEU A 604 -10.88 -6.80 -1.74
CA LEU A 604 -11.21 -6.53 -3.13
C LEU A 604 -12.72 -6.27 -3.30
N ASP A 605 -13.10 -5.10 -3.81
CA ASP A 605 -14.42 -4.89 -4.41
C ASP A 605 -14.33 -5.14 -5.93
N ILE A 606 -15.01 -6.18 -6.41
CA ILE A 606 -14.94 -6.57 -7.83
C ILE A 606 -15.74 -5.63 -8.76
N TYR A 607 -16.63 -4.79 -8.20
CA TYR A 607 -17.36 -3.76 -8.93
C TYR A 607 -16.73 -2.37 -8.79
N ASP A 608 -15.63 -2.25 -8.06
CA ASP A 608 -14.82 -1.05 -7.97
C ASP A 608 -13.33 -1.36 -8.22
N LEU A 609 -13.04 -2.31 -9.13
CA LEU A 609 -11.69 -2.79 -9.36
C LEU A 609 -10.79 -1.65 -9.85
N ALA A 610 -9.74 -1.37 -9.09
CA ALA A 610 -8.86 -0.23 -9.32
C ALA A 610 -8.01 -0.35 -10.58
N SER A 611 -7.82 0.78 -11.26
CA SER A 611 -6.95 0.86 -12.42
C SER A 611 -6.14 2.15 -12.49
N ILE A 612 -4.91 2.01 -12.98
CA ILE A 612 -3.96 3.11 -13.15
C ILE A 612 -3.94 3.56 -14.61
N TRP A 613 -4.04 4.87 -14.81
CA TRP A 613 -3.77 5.49 -16.11
C TRP A 613 -2.26 5.53 -16.35
N ILE A 614 -1.77 4.59 -17.17
CA ILE A 614 -0.34 4.32 -17.36
C ILE A 614 0.51 5.52 -17.81
N PRO A 615 0.05 6.43 -18.70
CA PRO A 615 0.84 7.60 -19.09
C PRO A 615 1.34 8.45 -17.91
N SER A 616 0.57 8.52 -16.83
CA SER A 616 0.95 9.21 -15.58
C SER A 616 1.53 8.28 -14.51
N GLY A 617 1.40 6.96 -14.68
CA GLY A 617 1.93 5.96 -13.75
C GLY A 617 3.25 5.33 -14.18
N PHE A 618 3.73 5.61 -15.39
CA PHE A 618 4.89 4.94 -15.99
C PHE A 618 5.94 5.93 -16.51
N ASP A 619 7.15 5.84 -15.96
CA ASP A 619 8.30 6.60 -16.45
C ASP A 619 8.89 5.95 -17.70
N ALA A 620 8.54 6.51 -18.86
CA ALA A 620 9.09 6.10 -20.14
C ALA A 620 10.62 6.27 -20.23
N THR A 621 11.24 7.11 -19.39
CA THR A 621 12.71 7.24 -19.30
C THR A 621 13.34 6.16 -18.42
N LYS A 622 12.56 5.54 -17.53
CA LYS A 622 12.96 4.44 -16.63
C LYS A 622 11.97 3.26 -16.70
N PRO A 623 11.77 2.67 -17.87
CA PRO A 623 10.66 1.74 -18.09
C PRO A 623 10.81 0.43 -17.29
N THR A 624 12.04 -0.06 -17.12
CA THR A 624 12.33 -1.25 -16.32
C THR A 624 12.03 -1.02 -14.84
N SER A 625 12.38 0.15 -14.31
CA SER A 625 12.11 0.54 -12.92
C SER A 625 10.64 0.71 -12.63
N SER A 626 9.89 1.31 -13.56
CA SER A 626 8.44 1.50 -13.44
C SER A 626 7.70 0.16 -13.40
N ALA A 627 8.01 -0.74 -14.33
CA ALA A 627 7.43 -2.08 -14.33
C ALA A 627 7.86 -2.90 -13.10
N ALA A 628 9.12 -2.79 -12.68
CA ALA A 628 9.63 -3.44 -11.47
C ALA A 628 8.92 -2.97 -10.19
N ALA A 629 8.63 -1.68 -10.08
CA ALA A 629 7.94 -1.10 -8.93
C ALA A 629 6.53 -1.69 -8.81
N ILE A 630 5.73 -1.66 -9.89
CA ILE A 630 4.38 -2.24 -9.94
C ILE A 630 4.42 -3.72 -9.52
N VAL A 631 5.34 -4.49 -10.09
CA VAL A 631 5.46 -5.93 -9.83
C VAL A 631 5.89 -6.24 -8.39
N GLU A 632 6.78 -5.44 -7.81
CA GLU A 632 7.22 -5.65 -6.43
C GLU A 632 6.19 -5.17 -5.41
N GLY A 633 5.63 -3.99 -5.59
CA GLY A 633 4.63 -3.43 -4.69
C GLY A 633 3.42 -4.34 -4.58
N MET A 634 2.84 -4.72 -5.72
CA MET A 634 1.73 -5.66 -5.74
C MET A 634 2.15 -7.11 -5.39
N GLY A 635 3.39 -7.50 -5.69
CA GLY A 635 3.95 -8.80 -5.34
C GLY A 635 4.27 -8.95 -3.84
N ALA A 636 4.19 -7.89 -3.04
CA ALA A 636 4.35 -7.97 -1.59
C ALA A 636 3.03 -8.32 -0.88
N VAL A 637 1.90 -7.92 -1.46
CA VAL A 637 0.57 -7.99 -0.82
C VAL A 637 -0.42 -8.89 -1.57
N GLY A 638 -0.17 -9.18 -2.86
CA GLY A 638 -1.10 -9.88 -3.74
C GLY A 638 -2.26 -8.97 -4.16
N GLY A 639 -2.64 -9.02 -5.44
CA GLY A 639 -3.64 -8.09 -5.96
C GLY A 639 -3.99 -8.24 -7.42
N VAL A 640 -5.04 -7.52 -7.82
CA VAL A 640 -5.51 -7.36 -9.20
C VAL A 640 -5.56 -5.87 -9.52
N MET A 641 -4.79 -5.43 -10.50
CA MET A 641 -4.73 -4.02 -10.89
C MET A 641 -4.98 -3.88 -12.39
N GLY A 642 -5.95 -3.04 -12.73
CA GLY A 642 -6.13 -2.57 -14.09
C GLY A 642 -5.04 -1.58 -14.48
N ILE A 643 -4.61 -1.63 -15.73
CA ILE A 643 -3.76 -0.59 -16.31
C ILE A 643 -4.36 -0.17 -17.63
N TYR A 644 -4.47 1.13 -17.91
CA TYR A 644 -5.19 1.60 -19.10
C TYR A 644 -4.53 2.81 -19.77
N SER A 645 -4.82 2.94 -21.06
CA SER A 645 -4.52 4.12 -21.90
C SER A 645 -5.56 4.21 -23.03
N HIS A 646 -5.61 5.33 -23.73
CA HIS A 646 -6.54 5.53 -24.85
C HIS A 646 -5.81 5.49 -26.20
N GLY A 647 -5.21 6.61 -26.59
CA GLY A 647 -4.54 6.82 -27.87
C GLY A 647 -3.03 6.56 -27.86
N VAL A 648 -2.42 6.52 -29.05
CA VAL A 648 -0.96 6.36 -29.21
C VAL A 648 -0.15 7.57 -28.76
N ASP A 649 -0.80 8.73 -28.69
CA ASP A 649 -0.28 10.00 -28.17
C ASP A 649 -0.14 9.98 -26.65
N GLU A 650 -0.95 9.17 -25.96
CA GLU A 650 -0.83 8.94 -24.51
C GLU A 650 0.22 7.88 -24.18
N PHE A 651 0.15 6.71 -24.83
CA PHE A 651 1.10 5.62 -24.59
C PHE A 651 1.40 4.87 -25.89
N SER A 652 2.59 5.12 -26.45
CA SER A 652 2.99 4.57 -27.74
C SER A 652 3.03 3.04 -27.73
N LEU A 653 2.88 2.41 -28.91
CA LEU A 653 3.03 0.95 -29.05
C LEU A 653 4.41 0.45 -28.59
N ALA A 654 5.46 1.26 -28.75
CA ALA A 654 6.80 0.93 -28.26
C ALA A 654 6.87 0.97 -26.72
N SER A 655 6.14 1.89 -26.09
CA SER A 655 6.01 1.95 -24.63
C SER A 655 5.27 0.71 -24.11
N TRP A 656 4.15 0.33 -24.74
CA TRP A 656 3.43 -0.93 -24.46
C TRP A 656 4.33 -2.15 -24.60
N GLN A 657 5.15 -2.21 -25.66
CA GLN A 657 6.08 -3.32 -25.88
C GLN A 657 7.09 -3.43 -24.74
N THR A 658 7.66 -2.29 -24.36
CA THR A 658 8.64 -2.23 -23.27
C THR A 658 8.01 -2.63 -21.94
N LEU A 659 6.78 -2.18 -21.67
CA LEU A 659 6.03 -2.55 -20.48
C LEU A 659 5.78 -4.06 -20.42
N PHE A 660 5.20 -4.66 -21.48
CA PHE A 660 4.92 -6.10 -21.50
C PHE A 660 6.18 -6.97 -21.42
N GLN A 661 7.26 -6.57 -22.08
CA GLN A 661 8.54 -7.24 -21.98
C GLN A 661 9.06 -7.24 -20.53
N ASN A 662 9.01 -6.10 -19.86
CA ASN A 662 9.45 -5.99 -18.46
C ASN A 662 8.53 -6.79 -17.52
N LEU A 663 7.21 -6.67 -17.66
CA LEU A 663 6.23 -7.44 -16.87
C LEU A 663 6.47 -8.95 -17.00
N GLN A 664 6.69 -9.45 -18.22
CA GLN A 664 7.06 -10.85 -18.47
C GLN A 664 8.38 -11.21 -17.78
N SER A 665 9.40 -10.36 -17.90
CA SER A 665 10.73 -10.62 -17.31
C SER A 665 10.71 -10.70 -15.78
N PHE A 666 9.79 -9.97 -15.14
CA PHE A 666 9.60 -9.98 -13.69
C PHE A 666 8.57 -11.03 -13.24
N GLY A 667 7.98 -11.81 -14.14
CA GLY A 667 7.03 -12.87 -13.79
C GLY A 667 5.65 -12.36 -13.36
N ALA A 668 5.22 -11.19 -13.85
CA ALA A 668 3.85 -10.71 -13.64
C ALA A 668 2.85 -11.60 -14.40
N THR A 669 1.66 -11.82 -13.83
CA THR A 669 0.58 -12.48 -14.56
C THR A 669 -0.27 -11.42 -15.24
N CYS A 670 -0.24 -11.38 -16.56
CA CYS A 670 -1.11 -10.55 -17.36
C CYS A 670 -2.33 -11.33 -17.85
N MET A 671 -3.54 -10.88 -17.58
CA MET A 671 -4.75 -11.54 -18.08
C MET A 671 -5.89 -10.54 -18.33
N THR A 672 -6.97 -11.00 -18.94
CA THR A 672 -8.14 -10.14 -19.13
C THR A 672 -8.96 -9.99 -17.84
N MET A 673 -9.88 -9.03 -17.80
CA MET A 673 -10.69 -8.75 -16.60
C MET A 673 -11.59 -9.91 -16.20
N SER A 674 -12.23 -10.57 -17.16
CA SER A 674 -13.02 -11.79 -16.96
C SER A 674 -12.18 -12.95 -16.43
N GLN A 675 -10.92 -13.09 -16.88
CA GLN A 675 -10.01 -14.11 -16.34
C GLN A 675 -9.60 -13.79 -14.90
N ALA A 676 -9.35 -12.52 -14.59
CA ALA A 676 -9.07 -12.08 -13.23
C ALA A 676 -10.29 -12.32 -12.32
N THR A 677 -11.49 -11.99 -12.81
CA THR A 677 -12.78 -12.24 -12.13
C THR A 677 -12.96 -13.72 -11.81
N GLN A 678 -12.76 -14.60 -12.80
CA GLN A 678 -12.82 -16.05 -12.58
C GLN A 678 -11.77 -16.54 -11.58
N TYR A 679 -10.57 -15.96 -11.60
CA TYR A 679 -9.54 -16.27 -10.62
C TYR A 679 -10.03 -15.93 -9.20
N ILE A 680 -10.54 -14.70 -9.01
CA ILE A 680 -11.08 -14.22 -7.73
C ILE A 680 -12.21 -15.14 -7.25
N GLU A 681 -13.16 -15.49 -8.13
CA GLU A 681 -14.29 -16.34 -7.76
C GLU A 681 -13.88 -17.77 -7.38
N SER A 682 -12.79 -18.29 -7.96
CA SER A 682 -12.32 -19.66 -7.73
C SER A 682 -11.33 -19.80 -6.58
N HIS A 683 -10.65 -18.72 -6.19
CA HIS A 683 -9.61 -18.72 -5.16
C HIS A 683 -9.91 -17.81 -3.97
N GLY A 684 -10.89 -16.93 -4.09
CA GLY A 684 -11.36 -16.03 -3.04
C GLY A 684 -12.56 -16.58 -2.28
N THR A 685 -12.86 -15.96 -1.14
CA THR A 685 -14.10 -16.16 -0.40
C THR A 685 -14.98 -14.93 -0.54
N LEU A 686 -16.20 -15.10 -1.04
CA LEU A 686 -17.18 -14.02 -1.10
C LEU A 686 -17.54 -13.53 0.31
N VAL A 687 -17.52 -12.22 0.50
CA VAL A 687 -18.00 -11.58 1.73
C VAL A 687 -19.54 -11.65 1.74
N PRO A 688 -20.18 -12.31 2.71
CA PRO A 688 -21.63 -12.43 2.79
C PRO A 688 -22.26 -11.17 3.42
N ASP A 689 -22.01 -10.02 2.80
CA ASP A 689 -22.58 -8.72 3.16
C ASP A 689 -23.91 -8.41 2.46
N GLY A 690 -24.38 -9.34 1.62
CA GLY A 690 -25.59 -9.20 0.83
C GLY A 690 -25.39 -8.48 -0.51
N THR A 691 -24.20 -7.94 -0.78
CA THR A 691 -23.91 -7.15 -1.99
C THR A 691 -23.31 -7.99 -3.13
N LYS A 692 -22.68 -9.13 -2.80
CA LYS A 692 -21.85 -9.96 -3.69
C LYS A 692 -20.65 -9.24 -4.32
N LYS A 693 -20.29 -8.06 -3.81
CA LYS A 693 -19.23 -7.22 -4.37
C LYS A 693 -17.85 -7.58 -3.85
N ASN A 694 -17.77 -7.82 -2.54
CA ASN A 694 -16.51 -7.93 -1.83
C ASN A 694 -16.00 -9.36 -1.79
N TRP A 695 -14.71 -9.53 -2.06
CA TRP A 695 -13.98 -10.78 -2.04
C TRP A 695 -12.70 -10.63 -1.22
N ILE A 696 -12.36 -11.70 -0.53
CA ILE A 696 -11.13 -11.80 0.25
C ILE A 696 -10.35 -13.04 -0.14
N GLU A 697 -9.05 -13.07 0.13
CA GLU A 697 -8.25 -14.27 -0.08
C GLU A 697 -8.79 -15.47 0.74
N ALA A 698 -8.80 -16.66 0.14
CA ALA A 698 -9.11 -17.88 0.88
C ALA A 698 -7.87 -18.49 1.57
N VAL A 699 -6.67 -18.15 1.10
CA VAL A 699 -5.40 -18.71 1.57
C VAL A 699 -4.35 -17.61 1.71
N PRO A 700 -3.63 -17.53 2.85
CA PRO A 700 -2.50 -16.63 3.07
C PRO A 700 -1.44 -16.71 1.97
N PHE A 701 -0.91 -15.56 1.58
CA PHE A 701 0.37 -15.50 0.85
C PHE A 701 1.54 -15.58 1.84
N ASN A 702 2.46 -16.51 1.58
CA ASN A 702 3.74 -16.63 2.29
C ASN A 702 4.90 -16.23 1.37
N PRO A 703 5.12 -14.93 1.16
CA PRO A 703 6.24 -14.42 0.39
C PRO A 703 7.57 -14.86 1.01
N ASN A 704 8.46 -15.30 0.14
CA ASN A 704 9.86 -15.57 0.40
C ASN A 704 10.74 -14.58 -0.38
N TYR A 705 11.13 -13.51 0.30
CA TYR A 705 12.06 -12.49 -0.21
C TYR A 705 13.51 -12.94 -0.27
N ALA A 706 13.80 -14.24 -0.27
CA ALA A 706 15.12 -14.73 -0.62
C ALA A 706 15.40 -14.45 -2.09
N ASN A 707 16.55 -13.85 -2.40
CA ASN A 707 16.96 -13.59 -3.78
C ASN A 707 17.20 -14.90 -4.56
N THR A 708 16.92 -14.89 -5.85
CA THR A 708 17.36 -15.93 -6.79
C THR A 708 18.68 -15.52 -7.47
N ALA A 709 19.25 -16.44 -8.25
CA ALA A 709 20.41 -16.15 -9.10
C ALA A 709 20.14 -15.08 -10.18
N GLN A 710 18.89 -14.67 -10.39
CA GLN A 710 18.52 -13.62 -11.36
C GLN A 710 18.46 -12.22 -10.72
N SER A 711 18.60 -12.10 -9.39
CA SER A 711 18.59 -10.79 -8.74
C SER A 711 19.81 -9.92 -9.15
N PRO A 712 19.66 -8.58 -9.23
CA PRO A 712 20.77 -7.67 -9.53
C PRO A 712 21.93 -7.85 -8.56
N THR A 713 23.19 -7.68 -8.96
CA THR A 713 24.36 -7.94 -8.09
C THR A 713 24.51 -6.99 -6.88
N GLN A 714 23.87 -5.82 -6.90
CA GLN A 714 23.81 -4.87 -5.78
C GLN A 714 22.65 -5.18 -4.83
N GLY A 715 22.67 -4.64 -3.61
CA GLY A 715 21.62 -4.85 -2.59
C GLY A 715 21.89 -6.02 -1.64
N ALA A 716 20.88 -6.34 -0.81
CA ALA A 716 21.01 -7.24 0.33
C ALA A 716 20.93 -8.72 -0.10
N HIS A 717 22.03 -9.24 -0.65
CA HIS A 717 22.11 -10.64 -1.10
C HIS A 717 22.26 -11.63 0.03
N GLY A 718 21.45 -12.70 0.01
CA GLY A 718 21.67 -13.88 0.85
C GLY A 718 21.40 -13.68 2.35
N VAL A 719 20.60 -12.68 2.72
CA VAL A 719 20.10 -12.50 4.10
C VAL A 719 19.07 -13.61 4.40
N LEU A 720 19.53 -14.83 4.70
CA LEU A 720 18.73 -15.95 5.19
C LEU A 720 19.35 -16.52 6.47
#